data_AF-A0A532TQC7-F1
#
_entry.id   AF-A0A532TQC7-F1
#
_cell.length_a   1.000
_cell.length_b   1.000
_cell.length_c   1.000
_cell.angle_alpha   90.00
_cell.angle_beta   90.00
_cell.angle_gamma   90.00
#
_symmetry.space_group_name_H-M   'P 1'
#
loop_
_entity.id
_entity.type
_entity.pdbx_description
1 polymer ?
#
loop_
_entity_poly.entity_id
_entity_poly.type
_entity_poly.pdbx_seq_one_letter_code
_entity_poly.pdbx_strand_id
1 'polypeptide(L)'
;MRKLNIDFLLNTPIERLVENIDSFFNKLIQEIESYLNLEPIDCRINISVKGEEKVDSKIQTDLFSIGVDRFYENKILNIHIYHDFYKFVPIILLREAYKCFIPPLASQLKTIYIFINQKVSIDLKKLISIKEWDLLTRNKIIDYEFISRMYNRLYIFLKRESTENVDSPFIFFFKYIRRNIQIISEKEYDFYDAFFKEYLLISSKSLYDDDILETIRVLVKIFDEVQYYKALLDYQHYFMVFKENGFIQTHLSLNKFTENMQWVKEFSYLSPSYIINWSALCIYSISCHIKFNPSLKRSRINQVINEMPFFLLLRKCGNSYGSEIDGFFVIPKQYFNDIKRFFERFEDLGYVLQINWTMFEKAEFFVNLNYFLEHHNKKAIVNKEFKLYDKKYELHSSLDYGQGGYKSNLSLLDWLIIDRIRYFSQTGFNFERRAGTLELLKSDLINEVISQRKFIDDLKSNLSIIHSSPKLRDTFLDFLKINDSFGFFYIKNMLHKYIVIFDLIKEILNKNPFINSVFELLEHIKRQGVSSSIESNIIFNTSQIRKTIFNEFLPMNFKSKESFEEEINKFDNFYKIFSSCYDLKIFNLHSICMITKNKSLLDTIFKSKEKKLKKSYESYKLSEITYQLIEDKLENYLNNDPPVIQPNLSVNIQLSMVQYFILLLKNNTETVENLKKVSYITKKMVIGFNNILYVGLFLPYLNNEEKRILISTITNIFNKNLISIKRYMWSGFQKAFSRKDFYDLEQKEFFYTKDLFEQFFLNVRSILGEVQKPLSETQTIQHNIFWSKEEDISNLIDSVEDRINAENVNLSVNKLNDLFKFHNRLKENLLNLSEFKESQEKFFFKNYIRSIDFIPSFHNFGMSQYLLYFYPTDINNIDFKLLMNNAFQSISYPAQIDNSNSFLFQYISPYRNPGISPYLNWLTKSKKIIREYCLFFIKKIYQILHFNYNLSSDGWDLDPNRFKIYFQNILFNADYKVQIPDMKEFNIGDLNVSDYFGPDSPEFKALSQIYNRQSLDIKSYLTRRYFKIIDSITELLKKGLIFPYISIKNLDLIEEITIILPNVKQELNKTIIKIFSFFNVGFIYEVEGEYFIHGFDEVIKFENGMMIKLRLPDCQLDEFEKLFDLIFEYLEIDHYLVLNDLVDGKNLIKSTFKELKLLETYNPLINLIWNDKDKKWRNHKLFNEKFEPFYPDLFYGKDKYNL
;
A
#
# COMPACT_ATOMS: atom_id res chain seq x y z
N MET A 1 30.57 16.05 -6.99
CA MET A 1 30.00 14.72 -7.32
C MET A 1 31.13 13.70 -7.47
N ARG A 2 31.04 12.52 -6.85
CA ARG A 2 32.04 11.44 -7.03
C ARG A 2 31.68 10.64 -8.29
N LYS A 3 32.55 10.65 -9.30
CA LYS A 3 32.42 9.77 -10.49
C LYS A 3 33.30 8.54 -10.30
N LEU A 4 32.81 7.38 -10.71
CA LEU A 4 33.58 6.13 -10.68
C LEU A 4 34.71 6.21 -11.71
N ASN A 5 35.95 6.02 -11.29
CA ASN A 5 37.11 6.00 -12.18
C ASN A 5 37.45 4.57 -12.63
N ILE A 6 37.09 4.24 -13.86
CA ILE A 6 37.37 2.92 -14.48
C ILE A 6 38.12 3.02 -15.81
N ASP A 7 38.65 4.21 -16.15
CA ASP A 7 39.33 4.42 -17.43
C ASP A 7 40.55 3.48 -17.60
N PHE A 8 41.14 3.05 -16.49
CA PHE A 8 42.22 2.06 -16.51
C PHE A 8 41.77 0.68 -17.05
N LEU A 9 40.50 0.28 -16.92
CA LEU A 9 39.98 -0.94 -17.53
C LEU A 9 39.81 -0.82 -19.06
N LEU A 10 39.56 0.40 -19.55
CA LEU A 10 39.36 0.68 -20.97
C LEU A 10 40.70 0.85 -21.71
N ASN A 11 41.70 1.41 -21.04
CA ASN A 11 42.96 1.82 -21.63
C ASN A 11 44.10 0.79 -21.46
N THR A 12 43.90 -0.25 -20.64
CA THR A 12 44.92 -1.28 -20.40
C THR A 12 44.70 -2.49 -21.32
N PRO A 13 45.74 -3.00 -22.02
CA PRO A 13 45.66 -4.24 -22.78
C PRO A 13 45.25 -5.43 -21.91
N ILE A 14 44.50 -6.39 -22.49
CA ILE A 14 43.94 -7.52 -21.75
C ILE A 14 45.03 -8.39 -21.14
N GLU A 15 46.15 -8.57 -21.85
CA GLU A 15 47.30 -9.36 -21.40
C GLU A 15 47.86 -8.79 -20.08
N ARG A 16 47.99 -7.47 -20.00
CA ARG A 16 48.49 -6.77 -18.81
C ARG A 16 47.50 -6.77 -17.65
N LEU A 17 46.20 -6.76 -17.95
CA LEU A 17 45.15 -6.95 -16.94
C LEU A 17 45.19 -8.34 -16.33
N VAL A 18 45.42 -9.37 -17.16
CA VAL A 18 45.53 -10.77 -16.72
C VAL A 18 46.79 -11.00 -15.88
N GLU A 19 47.94 -10.43 -16.26
CA GLU A 19 49.20 -10.55 -15.51
C GLU A 19 49.15 -9.94 -14.11
N ASN A 20 48.36 -8.88 -13.92
CA ASN A 20 48.29 -8.12 -12.66
C ASN A 20 46.87 -8.07 -12.07
N ILE A 21 46.11 -9.14 -12.27
CA ILE A 21 44.66 -9.16 -12.07
C ILE A 21 44.24 -8.79 -10.63
N ASP A 22 44.95 -9.28 -9.62
CA ASP A 22 44.69 -8.96 -8.21
C ASP A 22 44.87 -7.47 -7.89
N SER A 23 45.90 -6.83 -8.46
CA SER A 23 46.19 -5.41 -8.24
C SER A 23 45.08 -4.53 -8.83
N PHE A 24 44.65 -4.85 -10.07
CA PHE A 24 43.55 -4.13 -10.71
C PHE A 24 42.22 -4.37 -10.02
N PHE A 25 41.97 -5.58 -9.51
CA PHE A 25 40.75 -5.89 -8.78
C PHE A 25 40.68 -5.13 -7.45
N ASN A 26 41.76 -5.10 -6.66
CA ASN A 26 41.81 -4.32 -5.43
C ASN A 26 41.63 -2.83 -5.67
N LYS A 27 42.21 -2.29 -6.75
CA LYS A 27 41.96 -0.91 -7.18
C LYS A 27 40.48 -0.67 -7.50
N LEU A 28 39.81 -1.61 -8.20
CA LEU A 28 38.37 -1.51 -8.47
C LEU A 28 37.54 -1.47 -7.19
N ILE A 29 37.84 -2.32 -6.20
CA ILE A 29 37.13 -2.33 -4.93
C ILE A 29 37.24 -0.96 -4.24
N GLN A 30 38.43 -0.37 -4.18
CA GLN A 30 38.63 0.96 -3.58
C GLN A 30 37.87 2.07 -4.32
N GLU A 31 37.88 2.06 -5.66
CA GLU A 31 37.14 3.03 -6.47
C GLU A 31 35.61 2.88 -6.28
N ILE A 32 35.11 1.65 -6.22
CA ILE A 32 33.68 1.37 -5.98
C ILE A 32 33.28 1.75 -4.56
N GLU A 33 34.09 1.47 -3.54
CA GLU A 33 33.85 1.84 -2.15
C GLU A 33 33.71 3.37 -2.00
N SER A 34 34.64 4.12 -2.59
CA SER A 34 34.60 5.59 -2.61
C SER A 34 33.37 6.13 -3.35
N TYR A 35 33.01 5.51 -4.48
CA TYR A 35 31.87 5.90 -5.31
C TYR A 35 30.51 5.61 -4.65
N LEU A 36 30.33 4.42 -4.06
CA LEU A 36 29.09 4.01 -3.40
C LEU A 36 28.95 4.58 -1.98
N ASN A 37 30.07 4.98 -1.36
CA ASN A 37 30.17 5.34 0.05
C ASN A 37 29.65 4.21 0.95
N LEU A 38 30.12 2.99 0.67
CA LEU A 38 29.74 1.74 1.31
C LEU A 38 30.97 0.82 1.41
N GLU A 39 31.25 0.26 2.58
CA GLU A 39 32.35 -0.72 2.75
C GLU A 39 32.03 -2.04 2.03
N PRO A 40 33.00 -2.76 1.44
CA PRO A 40 32.76 -4.08 0.85
C PRO A 40 32.30 -5.11 1.90
N ILE A 41 31.46 -6.06 1.49
CA ILE A 41 30.98 -7.15 2.37
C ILE A 41 32.00 -8.28 2.41
N ASP A 42 32.57 -8.63 1.25
CA ASP A 42 33.70 -9.56 1.16
C ASP A 42 35.00 -8.78 1.00
N CYS A 43 35.83 -8.78 2.05
CA CYS A 43 37.11 -8.04 2.05
C CYS A 43 38.33 -8.94 1.76
N ARG A 44 38.14 -10.27 1.68
CA ARG A 44 39.20 -11.26 1.46
C ARG A 44 38.92 -12.05 0.19
N ILE A 45 39.47 -11.58 -0.92
CA ILE A 45 39.20 -12.10 -2.26
C ILE A 45 40.53 -12.41 -2.92
N ASN A 46 40.58 -13.56 -3.58
CA ASN A 46 41.69 -13.97 -4.42
C ASN A 46 41.13 -14.17 -5.83
N ILE A 47 41.68 -13.47 -6.82
CA ILE A 47 41.23 -13.58 -8.21
C ILE A 47 42.37 -14.11 -9.07
N SER A 48 42.09 -15.17 -9.80
CA SER A 48 43.09 -15.81 -10.65
C SER A 48 42.47 -16.34 -11.92
N VAL A 49 43.32 -16.82 -12.80
CA VAL A 49 42.93 -17.24 -14.14
C VAL A 49 43.25 -18.72 -14.31
N LYS A 50 42.26 -19.50 -14.72
CA LYS A 50 42.36 -20.97 -14.83
C LYS A 50 42.97 -21.35 -16.18
N GLY A 51 43.93 -22.27 -16.18
CA GLY A 51 44.57 -22.81 -17.41
C GLY A 51 43.62 -23.62 -18.30
N GLU A 52 44.12 -24.16 -19.42
CA GLU A 52 43.38 -24.84 -20.53
C GLU A 52 42.62 -26.13 -20.13
N GLU A 53 41.73 -26.09 -19.14
CA GLU A 53 40.77 -27.14 -18.86
C GLU A 53 39.43 -26.83 -19.56
N LYS A 54 38.88 -27.81 -20.27
CA LYS A 54 37.57 -27.69 -20.93
C LYS A 54 36.48 -27.40 -19.90
N VAL A 55 35.73 -26.33 -20.11
CA VAL A 55 34.61 -25.93 -19.25
C VAL A 55 33.47 -26.96 -19.34
N ASP A 56 32.94 -27.37 -18.19
CA ASP A 56 31.76 -28.24 -18.15
C ASP A 56 30.53 -27.50 -18.71
N SER A 57 29.87 -28.10 -19.71
CA SER A 57 28.72 -27.52 -20.42
C SER A 57 27.56 -27.12 -19.49
N LYS A 58 27.42 -27.77 -18.33
CA LYS A 58 26.42 -27.44 -17.31
C LYS A 58 26.74 -26.17 -16.52
N ILE A 59 28.02 -25.80 -16.34
CA ILE A 59 28.42 -24.57 -15.63
C ILE A 59 28.15 -23.34 -16.52
N GLN A 60 28.14 -23.53 -17.85
CA GLN A 60 27.86 -22.45 -18.81
C GLN A 60 26.37 -22.15 -19.00
N THR A 61 25.44 -22.96 -18.49
CA THR A 61 24.00 -22.67 -18.63
C THR A 61 23.52 -21.60 -17.65
N ASP A 62 24.28 -21.36 -16.58
CA ASP A 62 23.96 -20.36 -15.57
C ASP A 62 24.42 -18.95 -15.97
N LEU A 63 23.49 -18.00 -16.03
CA LEU A 63 23.74 -16.59 -16.29
C LEU A 63 24.65 -15.97 -15.21
N PHE A 64 24.56 -16.39 -13.94
CA PHE A 64 25.31 -15.78 -12.83
C PHE A 64 26.81 -16.06 -12.89
N SER A 65 27.20 -17.13 -13.56
CA SER A 65 28.54 -17.71 -13.51
C SER A 65 29.24 -17.72 -14.88
N ILE A 66 28.72 -16.94 -15.84
CA ILE A 66 29.34 -16.80 -17.17
C ILE A 66 30.81 -16.39 -17.01
N GLY A 67 31.70 -17.27 -17.46
CA GLY A 67 33.14 -17.06 -17.53
C GLY A 67 33.89 -17.17 -16.20
N VAL A 68 33.24 -17.54 -15.09
CA VAL A 68 33.89 -17.65 -13.78
C VAL A 68 33.44 -18.85 -12.95
N ASP A 69 34.36 -19.35 -12.14
CA ASP A 69 34.13 -20.30 -11.06
C ASP A 69 34.35 -19.60 -9.71
N ARG A 70 33.53 -19.91 -8.70
CA ARG A 70 33.58 -19.27 -7.38
C ARG A 70 33.49 -20.31 -6.28
N PHE A 71 34.43 -20.28 -5.35
CA PHE A 71 34.36 -21.09 -4.15
C PHE A 71 34.99 -20.39 -2.95
N TYR A 72 34.54 -20.75 -1.76
CA TYR A 72 35.13 -20.26 -0.52
C TYR A 72 36.12 -21.29 0.00
N GLU A 73 37.34 -20.84 0.31
CA GLU A 73 38.36 -21.62 1.01
C GLU A 73 38.89 -20.81 2.18
N ASN A 74 38.84 -21.34 3.40
CA ASN A 74 39.31 -20.65 4.61
C ASN A 74 38.78 -19.20 4.81
N LYS A 75 37.50 -18.97 4.47
CA LYS A 75 36.84 -17.64 4.48
C LYS A 75 37.42 -16.63 3.48
N ILE A 76 38.13 -17.09 2.46
CA ILE A 76 38.58 -16.31 1.30
C ILE A 76 37.69 -16.70 0.12
N LEU A 77 37.13 -15.72 -0.57
CA LEU A 77 36.41 -15.94 -1.82
C LEU A 77 37.42 -16.06 -2.96
N ASN A 78 37.56 -17.26 -3.52
CA ASN A 78 38.37 -17.49 -4.72
C ASN A 78 37.50 -17.34 -5.97
N ILE A 79 37.94 -16.51 -6.90
CA ILE A 79 37.30 -16.27 -8.19
C ILE A 79 38.26 -16.68 -9.28
N HIS A 80 37.89 -17.70 -10.06
CA HIS A 80 38.68 -18.15 -11.21
C HIS A 80 38.02 -17.76 -12.52
N ILE A 81 38.74 -17.05 -13.38
CA ILE A 81 38.27 -16.72 -14.74
C ILE A 81 38.70 -17.82 -15.71
N TYR A 82 37.77 -18.33 -16.51
CA TYR A 82 38.07 -19.34 -17.53
C TYR A 82 38.79 -18.75 -18.75
N HIS A 83 39.70 -19.53 -19.33
CA HIS A 83 40.50 -19.14 -20.50
C HIS A 83 39.66 -18.65 -21.69
N ASP A 84 38.55 -19.33 -22.00
CA ASP A 84 37.65 -19.00 -23.10
C ASP A 84 36.99 -17.61 -23.00
N PHE A 85 37.08 -16.96 -21.83
CA PHE A 85 36.47 -15.66 -21.54
C PHE A 85 37.48 -14.51 -21.39
N TYR A 86 38.74 -14.69 -21.80
CA TYR A 86 39.79 -13.66 -21.70
C TYR A 86 39.40 -12.33 -22.33
N LYS A 87 38.74 -12.37 -23.50
CA LYS A 87 38.24 -11.16 -24.19
C LYS A 87 37.20 -10.35 -23.39
N PHE A 88 36.68 -10.92 -22.31
CA PHE A 88 35.69 -10.32 -21.42
C PHE A 88 36.25 -10.03 -20.01
N VAL A 89 37.55 -10.20 -19.76
CA VAL A 89 38.17 -9.94 -18.44
C VAL A 89 37.80 -8.57 -17.86
N PRO A 90 37.86 -7.44 -18.59
CA PRO A 90 37.44 -6.14 -18.03
C PRO A 90 35.98 -6.13 -17.52
N ILE A 91 35.09 -6.83 -18.23
CA ILE A 91 33.67 -6.95 -17.89
C ILE A 91 33.50 -7.83 -16.65
N ILE A 92 34.18 -8.97 -16.62
CA ILE A 92 34.14 -9.92 -15.50
C ILE A 92 34.70 -9.26 -14.24
N LEU A 93 35.82 -8.54 -14.32
CA LEU A 93 36.43 -7.84 -13.17
C LEU A 93 35.47 -6.83 -12.54
N LEU A 94 34.88 -5.95 -13.35
CA LEU A 94 33.95 -4.95 -12.84
C LEU A 94 32.68 -5.59 -12.26
N ARG A 95 32.16 -6.64 -12.91
CA ARG A 95 30.98 -7.41 -12.44
C ARG A 95 31.24 -8.05 -11.08
N GLU A 96 32.36 -8.75 -10.93
CA GLU A 96 32.71 -9.42 -9.68
C GLU A 96 33.04 -8.40 -8.59
N ALA A 97 33.70 -7.28 -8.91
CA ALA A 97 33.99 -6.22 -7.94
C ALA A 97 32.69 -5.61 -7.36
N TYR A 98 31.66 -5.40 -8.19
CA TYR A 98 30.35 -4.97 -7.68
C TYR A 98 29.67 -6.01 -6.79
N LYS A 99 29.82 -7.31 -7.08
CA LYS A 99 29.24 -8.38 -6.27
C LYS A 99 29.78 -8.38 -4.83
N CYS A 100 31.01 -7.92 -4.61
CA CYS A 100 31.61 -7.79 -3.28
C CYS A 100 30.87 -6.80 -2.37
N PHE A 101 30.03 -5.92 -2.93
CA PHE A 101 29.23 -4.95 -2.16
C PHE A 101 27.81 -5.46 -1.86
N ILE A 102 27.47 -6.69 -2.29
CA ILE A 102 26.13 -7.28 -2.23
C ILE A 102 26.10 -8.42 -1.20
N PRO A 103 25.09 -8.49 -0.32
CA PRO A 103 24.99 -9.56 0.65
C PRO A 103 24.94 -10.94 -0.03
N PRO A 104 25.54 -12.01 0.55
CA PRO A 104 25.52 -13.35 -0.03
C PRO A 104 24.11 -13.90 -0.33
N LEU A 105 23.11 -13.54 0.50
CA LEU A 105 21.71 -13.92 0.25
C LEU A 105 21.13 -13.27 -1.03
N ALA A 106 21.64 -12.11 -1.42
CA ALA A 106 21.19 -11.36 -2.60
C ALA A 106 21.95 -11.75 -3.87
N SER A 107 23.19 -12.26 -3.72
CA SER A 107 24.05 -12.58 -4.85
C SER A 107 23.49 -13.73 -5.71
N GLN A 108 22.54 -14.49 -5.17
CA GLN A 108 21.81 -15.57 -5.83
C GLN A 108 20.53 -15.10 -6.55
N LEU A 109 20.07 -13.85 -6.34
CA LEU A 109 18.83 -13.34 -6.92
C LEU A 109 19.04 -12.86 -8.36
N LYS A 110 18.18 -13.31 -9.28
CA LYS A 110 18.27 -13.03 -10.72
C LYS A 110 18.14 -11.55 -11.01
N THR A 111 17.20 -10.89 -10.34
CA THR A 111 16.94 -9.46 -10.51
C THR A 111 18.16 -8.62 -10.15
N ILE A 112 18.85 -8.90 -9.05
CA ILE A 112 20.03 -8.15 -8.61
C ILE A 112 21.17 -8.28 -9.61
N TYR A 113 21.43 -9.50 -10.08
CA TYR A 113 22.48 -9.74 -11.07
C TYR A 113 22.22 -9.00 -12.39
N ILE A 114 20.96 -8.91 -12.81
CA ILE A 114 20.57 -8.13 -13.98
C ILE A 114 20.93 -6.64 -13.80
N PHE A 115 20.66 -6.05 -12.64
CA PHE A 115 21.04 -4.67 -12.33
C PHE A 115 22.55 -4.45 -12.42
N ILE A 116 23.35 -5.34 -11.83
CA ILE A 116 24.83 -5.25 -11.88
C ILE A 116 25.31 -5.33 -13.33
N ASN A 117 24.89 -6.35 -14.08
CA ASN A 117 25.33 -6.53 -15.45
C ASN A 117 24.97 -5.34 -16.33
N GLN A 118 23.79 -4.76 -16.15
CA GLN A 118 23.42 -3.56 -16.88
C GLN A 118 24.30 -2.38 -16.56
N LYS A 119 24.66 -2.18 -15.28
CA LYS A 119 25.62 -1.13 -14.94
C LYS A 119 26.97 -1.38 -15.60
N VAL A 120 27.48 -2.60 -15.53
CA VAL A 120 28.75 -2.97 -16.17
C VAL A 120 28.70 -2.63 -17.66
N SER A 121 27.60 -2.94 -18.35
CA SER A 121 27.40 -2.56 -19.77
C SER A 121 27.29 -1.04 -19.99
N ILE A 122 26.72 -0.27 -19.05
CA ILE A 122 26.70 1.21 -19.11
C ILE A 122 28.12 1.77 -19.01
N ASP A 123 28.87 1.27 -18.05
CA ASP A 123 30.18 1.78 -17.65
C ASP A 123 31.27 1.41 -18.65
N LEU A 124 31.20 0.20 -19.23
CA LEU A 124 32.14 -0.29 -20.23
C LEU A 124 31.62 -0.18 -21.67
N LYS A 125 30.63 0.68 -21.94
CA LYS A 125 30.00 0.84 -23.27
C LYS A 125 30.96 1.13 -24.43
N LYS A 126 32.17 1.64 -24.13
CA LYS A 126 33.22 1.95 -25.12
C LYS A 126 34.01 0.71 -25.56
N LEU A 127 33.88 -0.41 -24.85
CA LEU A 127 34.66 -1.62 -25.05
C LEU A 127 34.07 -2.47 -26.19
N ILE A 128 34.90 -2.92 -27.13
CA ILE A 128 34.43 -3.58 -28.37
C ILE A 128 33.65 -4.87 -28.08
N SER A 129 34.12 -5.68 -27.11
CA SER A 129 33.49 -6.95 -26.77
C SER A 129 32.16 -6.82 -26.00
N ILE A 130 31.73 -5.62 -25.63
CA ILE A 130 30.48 -5.43 -24.87
C ILE A 130 29.24 -5.87 -25.67
N LYS A 131 29.25 -5.68 -26.99
CA LYS A 131 28.13 -6.11 -27.86
C LYS A 131 27.96 -7.62 -27.87
N GLU A 132 29.07 -8.35 -27.90
CA GLU A 132 29.06 -9.82 -27.83
C GLU A 132 28.63 -10.31 -26.45
N TRP A 133 29.06 -9.63 -25.39
CA TRP A 133 28.64 -9.92 -24.02
C TRP A 133 27.13 -9.69 -23.80
N ASP A 134 26.59 -8.58 -24.31
CA ASP A 134 25.16 -8.26 -24.23
C ASP A 134 24.32 -9.32 -24.98
N LEU A 135 24.78 -9.80 -26.14
CA LEU A 135 24.13 -10.91 -26.86
C LEU A 135 24.16 -12.22 -26.06
N LEU A 136 25.32 -12.56 -25.49
CA LEU A 136 25.51 -13.77 -24.68
C LEU A 136 24.61 -13.78 -23.43
N THR A 137 24.50 -12.64 -22.74
CA THR A 137 23.68 -12.51 -21.54
C THR A 137 22.18 -12.48 -21.87
N ARG A 138 21.76 -11.73 -22.89
CA ARG A 138 20.34 -11.68 -23.31
C ARG A 138 19.76 -13.04 -23.67
N ASN A 139 20.52 -13.87 -24.39
CA ASN A 139 20.06 -15.23 -24.77
C ASN A 139 19.88 -16.17 -23.58
N LYS A 140 20.47 -15.87 -22.42
CA LYS A 140 20.45 -16.72 -21.22
C LYS A 140 19.49 -16.25 -20.13
N ILE A 141 18.89 -15.07 -20.25
CA ILE A 141 17.87 -14.61 -19.28
C ILE A 141 16.56 -15.37 -19.58
N ILE A 142 16.28 -16.41 -18.78
CA ILE A 142 15.16 -17.37 -18.98
C ILE A 142 13.75 -16.73 -18.89
N ASP A 143 13.66 -15.50 -18.35
CA ASP A 143 12.39 -14.80 -18.09
C ASP A 143 12.20 -13.67 -19.12
N TYR A 144 11.52 -14.01 -20.20
CA TYR A 144 11.26 -13.13 -21.34
C TYR A 144 10.27 -11.99 -21.01
N GLU A 145 9.40 -12.19 -20.02
CA GLU A 145 8.46 -11.14 -19.56
C GLU A 145 9.24 -10.02 -18.85
N PHE A 146 10.27 -10.39 -18.08
CA PHE A 146 11.25 -9.44 -17.53
C PHE A 146 12.08 -8.73 -18.63
N ILE A 147 12.57 -9.44 -19.66
CA ILE A 147 13.37 -8.79 -20.74
C ILE A 147 12.51 -7.80 -21.54
N SER A 148 11.30 -8.22 -21.95
CA SER A 148 10.38 -7.42 -22.77
C SER A 148 9.86 -6.18 -22.03
N ARG A 149 9.68 -6.26 -20.70
CA ARG A 149 9.16 -5.14 -19.91
C ARG A 149 10.25 -4.31 -19.24
N MET A 150 11.34 -4.88 -18.72
CA MET A 150 12.10 -4.21 -17.64
C MET A 150 13.59 -4.01 -17.93
N TYR A 151 14.22 -4.92 -18.68
CA TYR A 151 15.68 -4.90 -18.88
C TYR A 151 16.15 -3.57 -19.49
N ASN A 152 15.60 -3.18 -20.64
CA ASN A 152 16.02 -1.96 -21.32
C ASN A 152 15.63 -0.67 -20.57
N ARG A 153 14.57 -0.72 -19.75
CA ARG A 153 14.08 0.41 -18.95
C ARG A 153 15.06 0.76 -17.85
N LEU A 154 15.53 -0.28 -17.16
CA LEU A 154 16.53 -0.17 -16.11
C LEU A 154 17.82 0.49 -16.61
N TYR A 155 18.27 0.17 -17.82
CA TYR A 155 19.47 0.76 -18.42
C TYR A 155 19.39 2.30 -18.54
N ILE A 156 18.23 2.85 -18.89
CA ILE A 156 18.04 4.31 -18.96
C ILE A 156 18.03 4.92 -17.57
N PHE A 157 17.31 4.28 -16.65
CA PHE A 157 17.19 4.77 -15.29
C PHE A 157 18.55 4.82 -14.57
N LEU A 158 19.35 3.75 -14.66
CA LEU A 158 20.66 3.64 -14.02
C LEU A 158 21.72 4.62 -14.56
N LYS A 159 21.49 5.31 -15.68
CA LYS A 159 22.42 6.31 -16.25
C LYS A 159 22.39 7.66 -15.54
N ARG A 160 21.39 7.93 -14.70
CA ARG A 160 21.23 9.24 -14.04
C ARG A 160 22.37 9.47 -13.05
N GLU A 161 22.86 10.70 -13.02
CA GLU A 161 23.90 11.12 -12.08
C GLU A 161 23.27 11.56 -10.75
N SER A 162 24.06 11.58 -9.67
CA SER A 162 23.61 12.11 -8.38
C SER A 162 23.48 13.63 -8.44
N THR A 163 22.66 14.22 -7.57
CA THR A 163 22.68 15.66 -7.26
C THR A 163 23.35 15.87 -5.90
N GLU A 164 23.41 17.12 -5.40
CA GLU A 164 23.87 17.39 -4.02
C GLU A 164 22.98 16.71 -2.97
N ASN A 165 21.67 16.61 -3.24
CA ASN A 165 20.66 16.16 -2.28
C ASN A 165 20.07 14.77 -2.58
N VAL A 166 20.36 14.18 -3.74
CA VAL A 166 19.78 12.89 -4.17
C VAL A 166 20.86 11.99 -4.77
N ASP A 167 20.96 10.77 -4.25
CA ASP A 167 21.82 9.74 -4.83
C ASP A 167 21.43 9.41 -6.28
N SER A 168 22.38 8.94 -7.08
CA SER A 168 22.03 8.31 -8.36
C SER A 168 21.19 7.06 -8.10
N PRO A 169 20.33 6.63 -9.05
CA PRO A 169 19.59 5.39 -8.92
C PRO A 169 20.50 4.20 -8.58
N PHE A 170 21.70 4.16 -9.16
CA PHE A 170 22.64 3.07 -8.91
C PHE A 170 23.25 3.09 -7.50
N ILE A 171 23.62 4.27 -6.96
CA ILE A 171 24.07 4.37 -5.56
C ILE A 171 22.92 3.99 -4.61
N PHE A 172 21.72 4.50 -4.91
CA PHE A 172 20.51 4.16 -4.15
C PHE A 172 20.23 2.65 -4.17
N PHE A 173 20.45 1.94 -5.29
CA PHE A 173 20.28 0.49 -5.41
C PHE A 173 21.09 -0.31 -4.38
N PHE A 174 22.39 -0.02 -4.21
CA PHE A 174 23.19 -0.76 -3.20
C PHE A 174 22.75 -0.43 -1.78
N LYS A 175 22.47 0.84 -1.49
CA LYS A 175 21.95 1.26 -0.18
C LYS A 175 20.61 0.57 0.10
N TYR A 176 19.74 0.47 -0.89
CA TYR A 176 18.43 -0.17 -0.82
C TYR A 176 18.54 -1.68 -0.57
N ILE A 177 19.39 -2.40 -1.32
CA ILE A 177 19.59 -3.85 -1.12
C ILE A 177 20.11 -4.15 0.28
N ARG A 178 21.13 -3.41 0.74
CA ARG A 178 21.70 -3.64 2.08
C ARG A 178 20.67 -3.46 3.18
N ARG A 179 19.73 -2.53 3.00
CA ARG A 179 18.66 -2.26 3.97
C ARG A 179 17.51 -3.26 3.90
N ASN A 180 17.24 -3.87 2.74
CA ASN A 180 16.01 -4.63 2.48
C ASN A 180 16.22 -6.10 2.07
N ILE A 181 17.41 -6.66 2.29
CA ILE A 181 17.82 -7.96 1.76
C ILE A 181 16.81 -9.11 1.96
N GLN A 182 16.29 -9.25 3.18
CA GLN A 182 15.36 -10.35 3.53
C GLN A 182 14.02 -10.27 2.79
N ILE A 183 13.62 -9.08 2.34
CA ILE A 183 12.33 -8.85 1.67
C ILE A 183 12.49 -9.02 0.17
N ILE A 184 13.64 -8.59 -0.36
CA ILE A 184 13.97 -8.75 -1.77
C ILE A 184 14.00 -10.25 -2.12
N SER A 185 14.51 -11.11 -1.23
CA SER A 185 14.46 -12.57 -1.42
C SER A 185 13.05 -13.15 -1.42
N GLU A 186 12.07 -12.49 -0.80
CA GLU A 186 10.67 -12.97 -0.76
C GLU A 186 9.81 -12.44 -1.91
N LYS A 187 10.17 -11.30 -2.51
CA LYS A 187 9.40 -10.60 -3.55
C LYS A 187 10.22 -10.36 -4.82
N GLU A 188 10.89 -11.39 -5.34
CA GLU A 188 11.78 -11.26 -6.51
C GLU A 188 11.09 -10.61 -7.73
N TYR A 189 9.80 -10.89 -7.94
CA TYR A 189 9.01 -10.41 -9.09
C TYR A 189 8.57 -8.94 -9.01
N ASP A 190 8.48 -8.33 -7.82
CA ASP A 190 7.99 -6.95 -7.62
C ASP A 190 9.12 -5.96 -7.25
N PHE A 191 10.39 -6.39 -7.23
CA PHE A 191 11.53 -5.59 -6.76
C PHE A 191 11.70 -4.26 -7.48
N TYR A 192 11.58 -4.25 -8.81
CA TYR A 192 11.84 -3.05 -9.61
C TYR A 192 10.82 -1.93 -9.35
N ASP A 193 9.53 -2.26 -9.30
CA ASP A 193 8.47 -1.30 -9.06
C ASP A 193 8.59 -0.70 -7.65
N ALA A 194 8.92 -1.54 -6.65
CA ALA A 194 9.20 -1.08 -5.29
C ALA A 194 10.44 -0.16 -5.24
N PHE A 195 11.54 -0.58 -5.85
CA PHE A 195 12.78 0.21 -5.93
C PHE A 195 12.54 1.58 -6.61
N PHE A 196 11.79 1.59 -7.70
CA PHE A 196 11.45 2.78 -8.44
C PHE A 196 10.57 3.75 -7.65
N LYS A 197 9.52 3.22 -7.00
CA LYS A 197 8.63 3.97 -6.11
C LYS A 197 9.42 4.68 -5.02
N GLU A 198 10.30 3.95 -4.32
CA GLU A 198 11.13 4.52 -3.25
C GLU A 198 12.07 5.62 -3.74
N TYR A 199 12.72 5.41 -4.89
CA TYR A 199 13.57 6.43 -5.49
C TYR A 199 12.80 7.71 -5.87
N LEU A 200 11.59 7.57 -6.43
CA LEU A 200 10.74 8.71 -6.78
C LEU A 200 10.27 9.50 -5.56
N LEU A 201 9.91 8.82 -4.48
CA LEU A 201 9.51 9.46 -3.22
C LEU A 201 10.65 10.27 -2.60
N ILE A 202 11.89 9.77 -2.66
CA ILE A 202 13.06 10.49 -2.16
C ILE A 202 13.37 11.69 -3.06
N SER A 203 13.43 11.47 -4.38
CA SER A 203 13.80 12.51 -5.33
C SER A 203 12.79 13.67 -5.39
N SER A 204 11.49 13.40 -5.31
CA SER A 204 10.46 14.45 -5.32
C SER A 204 10.55 15.47 -4.17
N LYS A 205 11.29 15.18 -3.09
CA LYS A 205 11.44 16.08 -1.93
C LYS A 205 12.43 17.24 -2.18
N SER A 206 13.36 17.11 -3.11
CA SER A 206 14.58 17.94 -3.20
C SER A 206 14.90 18.48 -4.59
N LEU A 207 13.99 18.36 -5.57
CA LEU A 207 14.33 18.48 -7.00
C LEU A 207 14.07 19.83 -7.69
N TYR A 208 13.49 20.86 -7.07
CA TYR A 208 13.09 22.07 -7.81
C TYR A 208 13.48 23.36 -7.10
N ASP A 209 14.32 24.17 -7.74
CA ASP A 209 14.43 25.60 -7.48
C ASP A 209 13.41 26.38 -8.34
N ASP A 210 13.21 27.66 -8.04
CA ASP A 210 12.21 28.50 -8.71
C ASP A 210 12.46 28.65 -10.24
N ASP A 211 13.72 28.62 -10.67
CA ASP A 211 14.12 28.71 -12.09
C ASP A 211 13.80 27.41 -12.85
N ILE A 212 13.99 26.25 -12.21
CA ILE A 212 13.61 24.94 -12.73
C ILE A 212 12.08 24.84 -12.81
N LEU A 213 11.34 25.34 -11.82
CA LEU A 213 9.86 25.37 -11.85
C LEU A 213 9.33 26.24 -12.99
N GLU A 214 9.93 27.41 -13.18
CA GLU A 214 9.61 28.27 -14.33
C GLU A 214 9.94 27.56 -15.65
N THR A 215 11.06 26.83 -15.72
CA THR A 215 11.43 26.04 -16.90
C THR A 215 10.39 24.95 -17.18
N ILE A 216 9.92 24.24 -16.16
CA ILE A 216 8.86 23.22 -16.28
C ILE A 216 7.56 23.86 -16.79
N ARG A 217 7.13 24.99 -16.22
CA ARG A 217 5.93 25.71 -16.67
C ARG A 217 6.02 26.12 -18.15
N VAL A 218 7.17 26.65 -18.56
CA VAL A 218 7.45 27.03 -19.95
C VAL A 218 7.43 25.80 -20.87
N LEU A 219 8.06 24.70 -20.45
CA LEU A 219 8.07 23.45 -21.20
C LEU A 219 6.67 22.86 -21.40
N VAL A 220 5.81 22.89 -20.38
CA VAL A 220 4.40 22.48 -20.49
C VAL A 220 3.70 23.31 -21.56
N LYS A 221 3.81 24.64 -21.52
CA LYS A 221 3.19 25.54 -22.52
C LYS A 221 3.68 25.27 -23.94
N ILE A 222 4.99 25.07 -24.12
CA ILE A 222 5.53 24.76 -25.46
C ILE A 222 4.99 23.42 -25.94
N PHE A 223 5.00 22.40 -25.08
CA PHE A 223 4.63 21.06 -25.48
C PHE A 223 3.14 20.87 -25.74
N ASP A 224 2.27 21.55 -24.97
CA ASP A 224 0.82 21.53 -25.20
C ASP A 224 0.43 22.21 -26.53
N GLU A 225 1.21 23.22 -26.96
CA GLU A 225 0.97 23.97 -28.20
C GLU A 225 1.55 23.26 -29.44
N VAL A 226 2.81 22.84 -29.38
CA VAL A 226 3.48 22.17 -30.51
C VAL A 226 3.00 20.72 -30.64
N GLN A 227 2.53 20.13 -29.52
CA GLN A 227 2.02 18.77 -29.37
C GLN A 227 3.00 17.64 -29.70
N TYR A 228 4.19 17.98 -30.18
CA TYR A 228 5.09 17.07 -30.81
C TYR A 228 6.52 17.62 -30.73
N TYR A 229 7.52 16.74 -30.59
CA TYR A 229 8.91 17.16 -30.43
C TYR A 229 9.88 16.24 -31.17
N LYS A 230 10.84 16.81 -31.92
CA LYS A 230 11.86 16.02 -32.62
C LYS A 230 13.23 16.11 -31.94
N ALA A 231 13.59 17.26 -31.39
CA ALA A 231 14.87 17.49 -30.72
C ALA A 231 14.79 18.57 -29.63
N LEU A 232 15.73 18.51 -28.69
CA LEU A 232 15.90 19.54 -27.65
C LEU A 232 16.23 20.92 -28.23
N LEU A 233 16.88 20.97 -29.40
CA LEU A 233 17.09 22.19 -30.19
C LEU A 233 15.78 22.84 -30.65
N ASP A 234 14.74 22.05 -30.93
CA ASP A 234 13.45 22.59 -31.36
C ASP A 234 12.81 23.40 -30.22
N TYR A 235 12.93 22.93 -28.97
CA TYR A 235 12.45 23.66 -27.79
C TYR A 235 13.18 24.99 -27.57
N GLN A 236 14.45 25.09 -27.91
CA GLN A 236 15.19 26.35 -27.88
C GLN A 236 14.61 27.35 -28.89
N HIS A 237 14.31 26.88 -30.09
CA HIS A 237 13.67 27.69 -31.13
C HIS A 237 12.26 28.12 -30.73
N TYR A 238 11.40 27.17 -30.31
CA TYR A 238 10.05 27.48 -29.85
C TYR A 238 10.04 28.41 -28.64
N PHE A 239 10.99 28.25 -27.71
CA PHE A 239 11.15 29.19 -26.60
C PHE A 239 11.38 30.62 -27.09
N MET A 240 12.30 30.84 -28.04
CA MET A 240 12.54 32.17 -28.60
C MET A 240 11.29 32.71 -29.29
N VAL A 241 10.71 31.94 -30.22
CA VAL A 241 9.54 32.36 -31.01
C VAL A 241 8.34 32.66 -30.11
N PHE A 242 8.04 31.78 -29.15
CA PHE A 242 6.90 31.96 -28.25
C PHE A 242 7.13 33.09 -27.25
N LYS A 243 8.38 33.37 -26.86
CA LYS A 243 8.71 34.51 -26.02
C LYS A 243 8.60 35.83 -26.80
N GLU A 244 9.13 35.90 -28.02
CA GLU A 244 9.05 37.06 -28.91
C GLU A 244 7.60 37.40 -29.28
N ASN A 245 6.78 36.39 -29.56
CA ASN A 245 5.36 36.56 -29.89
C ASN A 245 4.47 36.80 -28.66
N GLY A 246 5.04 36.84 -27.45
CA GLY A 246 4.29 37.06 -26.20
C GLY A 246 3.42 35.88 -25.73
N PHE A 247 3.49 34.73 -26.39
CA PHE A 247 2.80 33.49 -25.98
C PHE A 247 3.31 32.98 -24.62
N ILE A 248 4.60 33.16 -24.36
CA ILE A 248 5.24 32.85 -23.08
C ILE A 248 5.88 34.10 -22.49
N GLN A 249 5.36 34.52 -21.34
CA GLN A 249 6.00 35.52 -20.49
C GLN A 249 6.87 34.80 -19.45
N THR A 250 8.17 35.09 -19.43
CA THR A 250 9.15 34.44 -18.53
C THR A 250 10.39 35.31 -18.34
N HIS A 251 10.97 35.27 -17.14
CA HIS A 251 12.25 35.93 -16.84
C HIS A 251 13.46 35.15 -17.36
N LEU A 252 13.31 33.86 -17.69
CA LEU A 252 14.41 33.02 -18.14
C LEU A 252 15.04 33.55 -19.44
N SER A 253 16.36 33.54 -19.51
CA SER A 253 17.09 33.71 -20.77
C SER A 253 17.11 32.40 -21.55
N LEU A 254 17.38 32.43 -22.86
CA LEU A 254 17.54 31.20 -23.64
C LEU A 254 18.63 30.28 -23.07
N ASN A 255 19.76 30.87 -22.64
CA ASN A 255 20.87 30.14 -22.04
C ASN A 255 20.42 29.44 -20.75
N LYS A 256 19.71 30.17 -19.87
CA LYS A 256 19.24 29.61 -18.60
C LYS A 256 18.15 28.54 -18.81
N PHE A 257 17.21 28.78 -19.71
CA PHE A 257 16.20 27.79 -20.10
C PHE A 257 16.85 26.50 -20.62
N THR A 258 17.88 26.63 -21.47
CA THR A 258 18.62 25.50 -22.03
C THR A 258 19.38 24.72 -20.95
N GLU A 259 20.08 25.42 -20.06
CA GLU A 259 20.78 24.84 -18.92
C GLU A 259 19.82 24.06 -18.02
N ASN A 260 18.71 24.68 -17.62
CA ASN A 260 17.71 24.07 -16.74
C ASN A 260 17.01 22.88 -17.41
N MET A 261 16.72 22.94 -18.72
CA MET A 261 16.14 21.82 -19.45
C MET A 261 17.10 20.63 -19.52
N GLN A 262 18.39 20.87 -19.73
CA GLN A 262 19.42 19.83 -19.68
C GLN A 262 19.51 19.24 -18.26
N TRP A 263 19.42 20.08 -17.23
CA TRP A 263 19.36 19.63 -15.85
C TRP A 263 18.15 18.73 -15.58
N VAL A 264 16.94 19.15 -16.00
CA VAL A 264 15.69 18.37 -15.85
C VAL A 264 15.83 17.00 -16.51
N LYS A 265 16.47 16.93 -17.68
CA LYS A 265 16.74 15.69 -18.42
C LYS A 265 17.75 14.77 -17.72
N GLU A 266 18.79 15.31 -17.10
CA GLU A 266 19.86 14.53 -16.46
C GLU A 266 19.49 14.04 -15.06
N PHE A 267 18.77 14.86 -14.29
CA PHE A 267 18.59 14.67 -12.85
C PHE A 267 17.13 14.43 -12.42
N SER A 268 16.13 14.84 -13.21
CA SER A 268 14.72 14.70 -12.84
C SER A 268 14.00 13.54 -13.54
N TYR A 269 12.83 13.17 -13.04
CA TYR A 269 11.90 12.26 -13.72
C TYR A 269 10.83 13.00 -14.54
N LEU A 270 10.93 14.30 -14.78
CA LEU A 270 9.96 14.99 -15.61
C LEU A 270 10.41 14.95 -17.08
N SER A 271 9.52 14.58 -17.99
CA SER A 271 9.75 14.70 -19.44
C SER A 271 8.44 14.80 -20.23
N PRO A 272 8.43 15.51 -21.38
CA PRO A 272 7.31 15.56 -22.29
C PRO A 272 6.85 14.15 -22.62
N SER A 273 5.59 13.85 -22.34
CA SER A 273 5.00 12.52 -22.55
C SER A 273 3.55 12.65 -22.98
N TYR A 274 2.97 11.56 -23.46
CA TYR A 274 1.58 11.55 -23.87
C TYR A 274 0.69 10.78 -22.90
N ILE A 275 -0.56 11.19 -22.77
CA ILE A 275 -1.64 10.40 -22.17
C ILE A 275 -2.40 9.67 -23.28
N ILE A 276 -2.93 8.48 -22.99
CA ILE A 276 -3.69 7.69 -23.97
C ILE A 276 -5.18 7.89 -23.79
N ASN A 277 -5.85 8.13 -24.92
CA ASN A 277 -7.28 8.01 -25.06
C ASN A 277 -7.66 6.56 -25.38
N TRP A 278 -8.04 5.80 -24.36
CA TRP A 278 -8.44 4.40 -24.53
C TRP A 278 -9.68 4.23 -25.42
N SER A 279 -10.60 5.19 -25.37
CA SER A 279 -11.85 5.16 -26.14
C SER A 279 -11.59 5.22 -27.65
N ALA A 280 -10.58 5.99 -28.07
CA ALA A 280 -10.10 5.99 -29.45
C ALA A 280 -9.68 4.58 -29.92
N LEU A 281 -9.19 3.73 -29.02
CA LEU A 281 -8.76 2.36 -29.32
C LEU A 281 -9.85 1.29 -29.13
N CYS A 282 -11.13 1.67 -29.05
CA CYS A 282 -12.26 0.76 -28.75
C CYS A 282 -12.14 0.07 -27.37
N ILE A 283 -11.55 0.75 -26.39
CA ILE A 283 -11.43 0.32 -24.99
C ILE A 283 -12.12 1.33 -24.09
N TYR A 284 -12.98 0.88 -23.19
CA TYR A 284 -13.62 1.74 -22.20
C TYR A 284 -12.75 1.91 -20.95
N SER A 285 -12.62 3.16 -20.51
CA SER A 285 -12.17 3.49 -19.16
C SER A 285 -13.39 3.68 -18.26
N ILE A 286 -13.47 2.92 -17.16
CA ILE A 286 -14.61 2.93 -16.23
C ILE A 286 -14.08 3.10 -14.81
N SER A 287 -14.45 4.18 -14.11
CA SER A 287 -14.21 4.31 -12.67
C SER A 287 -15.26 3.48 -11.94
N CYS A 288 -14.85 2.76 -10.89
CA CYS A 288 -15.72 1.87 -10.15
C CYS A 288 -15.42 1.93 -8.65
N HIS A 289 -16.48 2.09 -7.86
CA HIS A 289 -16.52 2.04 -6.42
C HIS A 289 -17.37 0.86 -5.98
N ILE A 290 -16.79 -0.03 -5.21
CA ILE A 290 -17.43 -1.27 -4.74
C ILE A 290 -17.43 -1.27 -3.21
N LYS A 291 -18.62 -1.37 -2.62
CA LYS A 291 -18.82 -1.51 -1.18
C LYS A 291 -19.23 -2.95 -0.88
N PHE A 292 -18.37 -3.72 -0.21
CA PHE A 292 -18.61 -5.14 0.06
C PHE A 292 -19.49 -5.36 1.28
N ASN A 293 -20.18 -6.51 1.31
CA ASN A 293 -20.94 -6.95 2.47
C ASN A 293 -19.99 -7.21 3.66
N PRO A 294 -20.26 -6.65 4.86
CA PRO A 294 -19.36 -6.78 6.02
C PRO A 294 -19.23 -8.21 6.57
N SER A 295 -20.09 -9.15 6.18
CA SER A 295 -19.94 -10.57 6.53
C SER A 295 -18.74 -11.22 5.83
N LEU A 296 -18.28 -10.66 4.71
CA LEU A 296 -17.18 -11.20 3.93
C LEU A 296 -15.83 -10.84 4.56
N LYS A 297 -14.93 -11.83 4.63
CA LYS A 297 -13.56 -11.64 5.13
C LYS A 297 -12.78 -10.72 4.18
N ARG A 298 -12.09 -9.72 4.72
CA ARG A 298 -11.28 -8.77 3.95
C ARG A 298 -10.20 -9.44 3.09
N SER A 299 -9.54 -10.48 3.61
CA SER A 299 -8.53 -11.23 2.86
C SER A 299 -9.09 -11.88 1.58
N ARG A 300 -10.31 -12.43 1.66
CA ARG A 300 -11.01 -13.03 0.52
C ARG A 300 -11.42 -11.99 -0.52
N ILE A 301 -11.89 -10.82 -0.08
CA ILE A 301 -12.19 -9.68 -0.97
C ILE A 301 -10.92 -9.25 -1.71
N ASN A 302 -9.80 -9.09 -0.98
CA ASN A 302 -8.51 -8.74 -1.56
C ASN A 302 -8.06 -9.77 -2.61
N GLN A 303 -8.24 -11.06 -2.33
CA GLN A 303 -7.91 -12.13 -3.29
C GLN A 303 -8.72 -12.00 -4.59
N VAL A 304 -10.04 -11.79 -4.50
CA VAL A 304 -10.89 -11.61 -5.68
C VAL A 304 -10.48 -10.39 -6.49
N ILE A 305 -10.22 -9.25 -5.83
CA ILE A 305 -10.00 -7.99 -6.53
C ILE A 305 -8.63 -7.93 -7.18
N ASN A 306 -7.60 -8.53 -6.57
CA ASN A 306 -6.27 -8.65 -7.17
C ASN A 306 -6.26 -9.52 -8.44
N GLU A 307 -7.20 -10.45 -8.58
CA GLU A 307 -7.33 -11.33 -9.75
C GLU A 307 -8.39 -10.84 -10.76
N MET A 308 -9.09 -9.73 -10.47
CA MET A 308 -10.23 -9.28 -11.27
C MET A 308 -9.80 -8.83 -12.67
N PRO A 309 -10.37 -9.42 -13.75
CA PRO A 309 -10.00 -9.06 -15.12
C PRO A 309 -10.19 -7.58 -15.40
N PHE A 310 -9.18 -6.97 -16.01
CA PHE A 310 -9.15 -5.57 -16.44
C PHE A 310 -9.21 -4.50 -15.34
N PHE A 311 -9.34 -4.87 -14.06
CA PHE A 311 -9.36 -3.92 -12.94
C PHE A 311 -7.95 -3.38 -12.65
N LEU A 312 -7.85 -2.08 -12.37
CA LEU A 312 -6.60 -1.35 -12.14
C LEU A 312 -6.77 -0.37 -10.98
N LEU A 313 -5.62 0.00 -10.37
CA LEU A 313 -5.53 0.95 -9.26
C LEU A 313 -6.46 0.63 -8.08
N LEU A 314 -6.11 -0.42 -7.34
CA LEU A 314 -6.78 -0.73 -6.08
C LEU A 314 -6.48 0.35 -5.03
N ARG A 315 -7.51 1.09 -4.64
CA ARG A 315 -7.50 1.97 -3.47
C ARG A 315 -8.50 1.47 -2.45
N LYS A 316 -8.14 1.49 -1.18
CA LYS A 316 -8.98 0.98 -0.10
C LYS A 316 -9.39 2.11 0.83
N CYS A 317 -10.62 2.05 1.30
CA CYS A 317 -11.08 2.82 2.43
C CYS A 317 -11.49 1.84 3.54
N GLY A 318 -11.00 2.09 4.75
CA GLY A 318 -11.33 1.30 5.94
C GLY A 318 -11.92 2.19 7.00
N ASN A 319 -13.14 1.88 7.47
CA ASN A 319 -13.79 2.43 8.68
C ASN A 319 -14.98 1.56 9.15
N SER A 320 -14.99 0.29 8.71
CA SER A 320 -16.03 -0.73 8.96
C SER A 320 -15.46 -2.14 8.91
N TYR A 321 -16.19 -3.15 9.37
CA TYR A 321 -15.83 -4.56 9.18
C TYR A 321 -15.78 -4.90 7.68
N GLY A 322 -16.71 -4.34 6.90
CA GLY A 322 -16.69 -4.41 5.44
C GLY A 322 -15.54 -3.64 4.81
N SER A 323 -15.21 -4.00 3.57
CA SER A 323 -14.20 -3.32 2.74
C SER A 323 -14.85 -2.47 1.67
N GLU A 324 -14.27 -1.31 1.42
CA GLU A 324 -14.62 -0.45 0.31
C GLU A 324 -13.43 -0.28 -0.62
N ILE A 325 -13.69 -0.44 -1.92
CA ILE A 325 -12.68 -0.46 -2.96
C ILE A 325 -13.02 0.59 -4.02
N ASP A 326 -12.04 1.41 -4.36
CA ASP A 326 -12.05 2.30 -5.52
C ASP A 326 -10.99 1.84 -6.52
N GLY A 327 -11.26 2.03 -7.81
CA GLY A 327 -10.31 1.81 -8.89
C GLY A 327 -10.96 2.08 -10.25
N PHE A 328 -10.31 1.62 -11.32
CA PHE A 328 -10.88 1.71 -12.66
C PHE A 328 -10.61 0.49 -13.53
N PHE A 329 -11.55 0.20 -14.42
CA PHE A 329 -11.37 -0.76 -15.50
C PHE A 329 -10.88 -0.04 -16.75
N VAL A 330 -9.96 -0.68 -17.46
CA VAL A 330 -9.64 -0.33 -18.85
C VAL A 330 -10.02 -1.55 -19.68
N ILE A 331 -11.23 -1.64 -20.21
CA ILE A 331 -11.82 -2.90 -20.71
C ILE A 331 -12.14 -2.81 -22.21
N PRO A 332 -11.76 -3.80 -23.05
CA PRO A 332 -12.18 -3.78 -24.46
C PRO A 332 -13.70 -3.78 -24.58
N LYS A 333 -14.24 -2.95 -25.50
CA LYS A 333 -15.68 -2.68 -25.63
C LYS A 333 -16.57 -3.93 -25.68
N GLN A 334 -16.09 -4.99 -26.31
CA GLN A 334 -16.82 -6.26 -26.44
C GLN A 334 -17.08 -7.00 -25.12
N TYR A 335 -16.28 -6.74 -24.07
CA TYR A 335 -16.47 -7.35 -22.74
C TYR A 335 -17.37 -6.51 -21.81
N PHE A 336 -17.84 -5.34 -22.26
CA PHE A 336 -18.61 -4.41 -21.44
C PHE A 336 -19.93 -5.02 -20.92
N ASN A 337 -20.63 -5.80 -21.74
CA ASN A 337 -21.86 -6.46 -21.29
C ASN A 337 -21.58 -7.58 -20.28
N ASP A 338 -20.43 -8.24 -20.38
CA ASP A 338 -20.06 -9.33 -19.48
C ASP A 338 -19.71 -8.80 -18.08
N ILE A 339 -18.99 -7.67 -18.00
CA ILE A 339 -18.73 -7.02 -16.72
C ILE A 339 -20.01 -6.47 -16.07
N LYS A 340 -20.96 -5.95 -16.87
CA LYS A 340 -22.26 -5.51 -16.35
C LYS A 340 -23.03 -6.68 -15.72
N ARG A 341 -23.15 -7.81 -16.44
CA ARG A 341 -23.76 -9.04 -15.92
C ARG A 341 -23.03 -9.59 -14.70
N PHE A 342 -21.70 -9.47 -14.67
CA PHE A 342 -20.88 -9.87 -13.53
C PHE A 342 -21.21 -9.04 -12.28
N PHE A 343 -21.37 -7.72 -12.41
CA PHE A 343 -21.79 -6.84 -11.31
C PHE A 343 -23.23 -7.09 -10.87
N GLU A 344 -24.16 -7.27 -11.80
CA GLU A 344 -25.55 -7.66 -11.48
C GLU A 344 -25.56 -8.95 -10.64
N ARG A 345 -24.78 -9.98 -11.01
CA ARG A 345 -24.64 -11.21 -10.22
C ARG A 345 -23.98 -11.00 -8.86
N PHE A 346 -23.06 -10.05 -8.72
CA PHE A 346 -22.44 -9.71 -7.43
C PHE A 346 -23.48 -9.13 -6.46
N GLU A 347 -24.34 -8.25 -6.97
CA GLU A 347 -25.44 -7.64 -6.22
C GLU A 347 -26.51 -8.68 -5.88
N ASP A 348 -26.94 -9.49 -6.85
CA ASP A 348 -27.95 -10.54 -6.67
C ASP A 348 -27.55 -11.59 -5.62
N LEU A 349 -26.26 -11.92 -5.54
CA LEU A 349 -25.74 -12.86 -4.54
C LEU A 349 -25.44 -12.21 -3.18
N GLY A 350 -25.66 -10.90 -3.04
CA GLY A 350 -25.46 -10.14 -1.81
C GLY A 350 -23.99 -9.93 -1.43
N TYR A 351 -23.03 -10.18 -2.33
CA TYR A 351 -21.59 -9.98 -2.05
C TYR A 351 -21.22 -8.51 -1.84
N VAL A 352 -22.00 -7.61 -2.45
CA VAL A 352 -21.79 -6.16 -2.39
C VAL A 352 -23.06 -5.48 -1.91
N LEU A 353 -22.88 -4.36 -1.21
CA LEU A 353 -23.95 -3.47 -0.79
C LEU A 353 -24.28 -2.46 -1.89
N GLN A 354 -23.25 -2.02 -2.62
CA GLN A 354 -23.38 -1.00 -3.65
C GLN A 354 -22.20 -1.07 -4.63
N ILE A 355 -22.50 -0.90 -5.92
CA ILE A 355 -21.52 -0.63 -6.98
C ILE A 355 -21.88 0.69 -7.66
N ASN A 356 -21.01 1.69 -7.56
CA ASN A 356 -21.12 2.93 -8.35
C ASN A 356 -20.03 2.94 -9.40
N TRP A 357 -20.38 3.08 -10.66
CA TRP A 357 -19.38 3.16 -11.73
C TRP A 357 -19.78 4.19 -12.78
N THR A 358 -18.77 4.76 -13.44
CA THR A 358 -18.94 5.76 -14.50
C THR A 358 -17.92 5.56 -15.59
N MET A 359 -18.35 5.67 -16.86
CA MET A 359 -17.42 5.70 -18.00
C MET A 359 -16.67 7.05 -18.02
N PHE A 360 -15.56 7.12 -18.75
CA PHE A 360 -14.80 8.36 -18.91
C PHE A 360 -15.23 9.02 -20.22
N GLU A 361 -15.87 10.18 -20.14
CA GLU A 361 -16.15 11.06 -21.28
C GLU A 361 -15.08 12.15 -21.38
N LYS A 362 -14.79 12.77 -20.24
CA LYS A 362 -13.79 13.82 -20.12
C LYS A 362 -13.00 13.63 -18.83
N ALA A 363 -11.69 13.84 -18.90
CA ALA A 363 -10.81 13.93 -17.74
C ALA A 363 -10.12 15.30 -17.73
N GLU A 364 -10.12 15.98 -16.60
CA GLU A 364 -9.41 17.23 -16.36
C GLU A 364 -8.37 17.02 -15.25
N PHE A 365 -7.14 17.43 -15.51
CA PHE A 365 -6.04 17.36 -14.57
C PHE A 365 -5.54 18.76 -14.27
N PHE A 366 -5.35 19.03 -12.99
CA PHE A 366 -4.87 20.32 -12.50
C PHE A 366 -3.70 20.11 -11.54
N VAL A 367 -2.64 20.91 -11.70
CA VAL A 367 -1.47 20.93 -10.80
C VAL A 367 -1.09 22.39 -10.53
N ASN A 368 -0.93 22.75 -9.26
CA ASN A 368 -0.48 24.08 -8.85
C ASN A 368 1.00 24.08 -8.50
N LEU A 369 1.85 24.64 -9.38
CA LEU A 369 3.30 24.67 -9.15
C LEU A 369 3.73 25.61 -8.02
N ASN A 370 2.85 26.52 -7.57
CA ASN A 370 3.13 27.36 -6.39
C ASN A 370 3.47 26.52 -5.14
N TYR A 371 2.99 25.28 -5.07
CA TYR A 371 3.32 24.34 -3.99
C TYR A 371 4.81 23.98 -3.89
N PHE A 372 5.56 24.10 -5.00
CA PHE A 372 6.97 23.70 -5.05
C PHE A 372 7.94 24.88 -4.89
N LEU A 373 7.46 26.12 -4.94
CA LEU A 373 8.32 27.32 -4.84
C LEU A 373 9.03 27.38 -3.49
N GLU A 374 10.25 27.93 -3.46
CA GLU A 374 11.12 27.91 -2.28
C GLU A 374 10.49 28.58 -1.05
N HIS A 375 9.65 29.59 -1.26
CA HIS A 375 8.97 30.31 -0.19
C HIS A 375 7.75 29.55 0.38
N HIS A 376 7.26 28.51 -0.30
CA HIS A 376 6.10 27.75 0.15
C HIS A 376 6.51 26.62 1.09
N ASN A 377 5.84 26.50 2.23
CA ASN A 377 6.04 25.36 3.10
C ASN A 377 5.26 24.16 2.58
N LYS A 378 5.93 23.07 2.20
CA LYS A 378 5.30 21.85 1.66
C LYS A 378 4.31 21.17 2.63
N LYS A 379 4.34 21.51 3.93
CA LYS A 379 3.33 21.05 4.90
C LYS A 379 2.03 21.88 4.85
N ALA A 380 2.05 23.05 4.20
CA ALA A 380 0.93 24.00 4.12
C ALA A 380 0.10 23.82 2.84
N ILE A 381 -1.17 24.25 2.90
CA ILE A 381 -2.04 24.39 1.73
C ILE A 381 -1.64 25.68 1.00
N VAL A 382 -1.64 25.65 -0.34
CA VAL A 382 -1.32 26.84 -1.14
C VAL A 382 -2.39 27.93 -0.92
N ASN A 383 -1.96 29.10 -0.50
CA ASN A 383 -2.82 30.26 -0.27
C ASN A 383 -2.84 31.20 -1.49
N LYS A 384 -4.02 31.39 -2.08
CA LYS A 384 -4.23 32.28 -3.25
C LYS A 384 -4.11 33.77 -2.92
N GLU A 385 -4.29 34.15 -1.66
CA GLU A 385 -4.20 35.53 -1.20
C GLU A 385 -2.77 35.92 -0.82
N PHE A 386 -1.84 34.95 -0.76
CA PHE A 386 -0.45 35.22 -0.48
C PHE A 386 0.17 36.11 -1.56
N LYS A 387 0.94 37.12 -1.15
CA LYS A 387 1.48 38.15 -2.06
C LYS A 387 2.36 37.58 -3.17
N LEU A 388 3.06 36.46 -2.93
CA LEU A 388 3.93 35.80 -3.91
C LEU A 388 3.20 34.73 -4.73
N TYR A 389 1.91 34.50 -4.49
CA TYR A 389 1.11 33.60 -5.30
C TYR A 389 1.01 34.13 -6.73
N ASP A 390 1.32 33.28 -7.71
CA ASP A 390 1.21 33.64 -9.11
C ASP A 390 0.36 32.61 -9.88
N LYS A 391 -0.74 33.09 -10.47
CA LYS A 391 -1.68 32.27 -11.26
C LYS A 391 -1.02 31.61 -12.45
N LYS A 392 0.10 32.13 -12.97
CA LYS A 392 0.80 31.51 -14.12
C LYS A 392 1.29 30.09 -13.82
N TYR A 393 1.52 29.77 -12.55
CA TYR A 393 1.96 28.45 -12.07
C TYR A 393 0.81 27.44 -11.90
N GLU A 394 -0.43 27.84 -12.17
CA GLU A 394 -1.57 26.92 -12.29
C GLU A 394 -1.53 26.23 -13.67
N LEU A 395 -1.34 24.91 -13.69
CA LEU A 395 -1.32 24.09 -14.90
C LEU A 395 -2.61 23.29 -15.02
N HIS A 396 -3.20 23.31 -16.22
CA HIS A 396 -4.44 22.60 -16.52
C HIS A 396 -4.29 21.82 -17.82
N SER A 397 -4.69 20.55 -17.82
CA SER A 397 -4.81 19.73 -19.03
C SER A 397 -6.15 18.99 -19.04
N SER A 398 -6.72 18.77 -20.22
CA SER A 398 -7.98 18.04 -20.37
C SER A 398 -7.87 17.04 -21.51
N LEU A 399 -8.42 15.85 -21.29
CA LEU A 399 -8.54 14.77 -22.26
C LEU A 399 -10.02 14.51 -22.52
N ASP A 400 -10.43 14.63 -23.78
CA ASP A 400 -11.75 14.23 -24.25
C ASP A 400 -11.66 12.82 -24.86
N TYR A 401 -12.48 11.90 -24.38
CA TYR A 401 -12.48 10.52 -24.83
C TYR A 401 -13.28 10.32 -26.12
N GLY A 402 -14.14 11.29 -26.49
CA GLY A 402 -14.99 11.25 -27.70
C GLY A 402 -16.05 10.13 -27.68
N GLN A 403 -17.02 10.19 -28.61
CA GLN A 403 -18.11 9.20 -28.73
C GLN A 403 -17.87 8.10 -29.77
N GLY A 404 -16.88 8.27 -30.66
CA GLY A 404 -16.54 7.34 -31.74
C GLY A 404 -15.21 6.64 -31.49
N GLY A 405 -15.18 5.31 -31.65
CA GLY A 405 -13.92 4.56 -31.65
C GLY A 405 -13.31 4.56 -33.05
N TYR A 406 -12.01 4.82 -33.16
CA TYR A 406 -11.25 4.44 -34.35
C TYR A 406 -11.34 2.91 -34.45
N LYS A 407 -11.76 2.38 -35.61
CA LYS A 407 -11.74 0.94 -35.87
C LYS A 407 -10.28 0.53 -35.97
N SER A 408 -9.70 0.22 -34.82
CA SER A 408 -8.28 0.33 -34.59
C SER A 408 -7.57 -0.85 -35.25
N ASN A 409 -7.13 -0.65 -36.49
CA ASN A 409 -6.29 -1.60 -37.22
C ASN A 409 -4.85 -1.58 -36.68
N LEU A 410 -4.67 -1.73 -35.37
CA LEU A 410 -3.38 -1.69 -34.71
C LEU A 410 -2.56 -2.91 -35.09
N SER A 411 -1.31 -2.67 -35.47
CA SER A 411 -0.29 -3.68 -35.59
C SER A 411 0.40 -3.97 -34.26
N LEU A 412 1.32 -4.93 -34.25
CA LEU A 412 2.14 -5.19 -33.07
C LEU A 412 3.04 -3.99 -32.74
N LEU A 413 3.62 -3.35 -33.75
CA LEU A 413 4.42 -2.14 -33.56
C LEU A 413 3.59 -1.01 -32.93
N ASP A 414 2.33 -0.87 -33.37
CA ASP A 414 1.40 0.12 -32.82
C ASP A 414 1.15 -0.12 -31.32
N TRP A 415 0.89 -1.36 -30.91
CA TRP A 415 0.74 -1.73 -29.51
C TRP A 415 2.00 -1.47 -28.67
N LEU A 416 3.19 -1.74 -29.21
CA LEU A 416 4.45 -1.48 -28.50
C LEU A 416 4.69 0.03 -28.32
N ILE A 417 4.31 0.86 -29.30
CA ILE A 417 4.34 2.33 -29.19
C ILE A 417 3.36 2.79 -28.11
N ILE A 418 2.11 2.32 -28.15
CA ILE A 418 1.04 2.61 -27.17
C ILE A 418 1.47 2.21 -25.77
N ASP A 419 2.00 0.99 -25.59
CA ASP A 419 2.47 0.53 -24.28
C ASP A 419 3.60 1.43 -23.76
N ARG A 420 4.56 1.82 -24.62
CA ARG A 420 5.66 2.72 -24.22
C ARG A 420 5.20 4.10 -23.78
N ILE A 421 4.16 4.67 -24.41
CA ILE A 421 3.62 5.98 -24.04
C ILE A 421 3.16 6.03 -22.58
N ARG A 422 2.69 4.91 -22.05
CA ARG A 422 2.04 4.84 -20.73
C ARG A 422 2.99 4.81 -19.56
N TYR A 423 4.23 4.45 -19.80
CA TYR A 423 5.20 4.40 -18.73
C TYR A 423 5.66 5.81 -18.44
N PHE A 424 5.77 6.14 -17.15
CA PHE A 424 6.34 7.40 -16.68
C PHE A 424 7.59 7.75 -17.50
N SER A 425 7.69 9.01 -17.92
CA SER A 425 8.81 9.82 -18.45
C SER A 425 10.21 9.21 -18.67
N GLN A 426 10.61 8.23 -17.87
CA GLN A 426 11.90 7.58 -17.86
C GLN A 426 12.04 6.48 -18.92
N THR A 427 10.93 5.88 -19.37
CA THR A 427 10.95 4.69 -20.23
C THR A 427 10.04 4.75 -21.46
N GLY A 428 9.18 5.78 -21.52
CA GLY A 428 8.43 6.16 -22.71
C GLY A 428 9.23 7.06 -23.66
N PHE A 429 8.52 7.76 -24.55
CA PHE A 429 9.11 8.81 -25.38
C PHE A 429 9.52 9.99 -24.48
N ASN A 430 10.79 10.40 -24.49
CA ASN A 430 11.33 11.50 -23.67
C ASN A 430 12.16 12.52 -24.50
N PHE A 431 12.64 13.59 -23.86
CA PHE A 431 13.34 14.76 -24.45
C PHE A 431 14.29 14.46 -25.61
N GLU A 432 14.97 13.32 -25.62
CA GLU A 432 15.84 12.87 -26.71
C GLU A 432 15.99 11.35 -26.69
N ARG A 433 15.76 10.67 -27.84
CA ARG A 433 16.54 9.48 -28.31
C ARG A 433 15.94 8.89 -29.60
N ARG A 434 16.16 9.54 -30.75
CA ARG A 434 15.73 9.02 -32.07
C ARG A 434 16.29 7.62 -32.38
N ALA A 435 17.57 7.39 -32.07
CA ALA A 435 18.24 6.10 -32.27
C ALA A 435 17.98 5.11 -31.13
N GLY A 436 18.04 5.58 -29.88
CA GLY A 436 17.83 4.73 -28.70
C GLY A 436 16.41 4.16 -28.64
N THR A 437 15.38 4.99 -28.82
CA THR A 437 13.98 4.52 -28.81
C THR A 437 13.70 3.56 -29.96
N LEU A 438 14.33 3.76 -31.12
CA LEU A 438 14.24 2.87 -32.27
C LEU A 438 14.88 1.50 -32.00
N GLU A 439 16.11 1.46 -31.48
CA GLU A 439 16.77 0.22 -31.08
C GLU A 439 15.98 -0.55 -30.02
N LEU A 440 15.37 0.19 -29.09
CA LEU A 440 14.51 -0.35 -28.05
C LEU A 440 13.22 -0.95 -28.60
N LEU A 441 12.50 -0.24 -29.47
CA LEU A 441 11.29 -0.77 -30.12
C LEU A 441 11.59 -2.00 -30.99
N LYS A 442 12.74 -2.01 -31.69
CA LYS A 442 13.21 -3.21 -32.42
C LYS A 442 13.46 -4.38 -31.49
N SER A 443 14.09 -4.13 -30.33
CA SER A 443 14.29 -5.15 -29.31
C SER A 443 12.97 -5.66 -28.75
N ASP A 444 12.02 -4.78 -28.42
CA ASP A 444 10.72 -5.17 -27.87
C ASP A 444 9.94 -6.03 -28.87
N LEU A 445 9.99 -5.68 -30.16
CA LEU A 445 9.35 -6.45 -31.22
C LEU A 445 9.92 -7.88 -31.28
N ILE A 446 11.25 -8.02 -31.32
CA ILE A 446 11.92 -9.33 -31.33
C ILE A 446 11.56 -10.13 -30.07
N ASN A 447 11.60 -9.49 -28.91
CA ASN A 447 11.31 -10.14 -27.64
C ASN A 447 9.87 -10.64 -27.58
N GLU A 448 8.91 -9.84 -28.07
CA GLU A 448 7.51 -10.24 -28.15
C GLU A 448 7.32 -11.43 -29.11
N VAL A 449 7.98 -11.42 -30.27
CA VAL A 449 7.95 -12.53 -31.23
C VAL A 449 8.38 -13.83 -30.57
N ILE A 450 9.51 -13.78 -29.87
CA ILE A 450 10.08 -14.94 -29.17
C ILE A 450 9.12 -15.41 -28.09
N SER A 451 8.52 -14.49 -27.32
CA SER A 451 7.56 -14.81 -26.26
C SER A 451 6.33 -15.54 -26.80
N GLN A 452 5.73 -15.04 -27.87
CA GLN A 452 4.53 -15.65 -28.47
C GLN A 452 4.81 -17.05 -29.04
N ARG A 453 5.99 -17.27 -29.63
CA ARG A 453 6.41 -18.62 -30.07
C ARG A 453 6.61 -19.55 -28.87
N LYS A 454 7.28 -19.05 -27.82
CA LYS A 454 7.53 -19.82 -26.61
C LYS A 454 6.25 -20.27 -25.93
N PHE A 455 5.23 -19.42 -25.79
CA PHE A 455 3.94 -19.85 -25.19
C PHE A 455 3.30 -21.04 -25.91
N ILE A 456 3.48 -21.09 -27.23
CA ILE A 456 2.99 -22.17 -28.07
C ILE A 456 3.83 -23.43 -27.90
N ASP A 457 5.17 -23.28 -27.95
CA ASP A 457 6.11 -24.38 -27.77
C ASP A 457 6.01 -25.00 -26.38
N ASP A 458 5.80 -24.17 -25.35
CA ASP A 458 5.58 -24.60 -23.97
C ASP A 458 4.30 -25.42 -23.87
N LEU A 459 3.17 -24.94 -24.42
CA LEU A 459 1.93 -25.74 -24.44
C LEU A 459 2.13 -27.07 -25.17
N LYS A 460 2.83 -27.07 -26.31
CA LYS A 460 3.11 -28.27 -27.12
C LYS A 460 3.96 -29.27 -26.35
N SER A 461 5.04 -28.79 -25.73
CA SER A 461 5.95 -29.58 -24.92
C SER A 461 5.20 -30.19 -23.73
N ASN A 462 4.48 -29.36 -22.97
CA ASN A 462 3.72 -29.78 -21.80
C ASN A 462 2.62 -30.81 -22.14
N LEU A 463 1.90 -30.62 -23.25
CA LEU A 463 0.90 -31.60 -23.71
C LEU A 463 1.51 -32.85 -24.33
N SER A 464 2.71 -32.77 -24.92
CA SER A 464 3.40 -33.96 -25.45
C SER A 464 3.73 -34.96 -24.35
N ILE A 465 4.09 -34.47 -23.16
CA ILE A 465 4.31 -35.28 -21.96
C ILE A 465 3.04 -36.04 -21.62
N ILE A 466 1.89 -35.35 -21.58
CA ILE A 466 0.60 -35.98 -21.31
C ILE A 466 0.21 -36.98 -22.41
N HIS A 467 0.35 -36.63 -23.69
CA HIS A 467 -0.02 -37.52 -24.79
C HIS A 467 0.87 -38.77 -24.87
N SER A 468 2.13 -38.68 -24.44
CA SER A 468 3.05 -39.83 -24.40
C SER A 468 2.74 -40.84 -23.31
N SER A 469 1.92 -40.49 -22.31
CA SER A 469 1.56 -41.35 -21.19
C SER A 469 0.04 -41.50 -21.06
N PRO A 470 -0.56 -42.62 -21.54
CA PRO A 470 -2.00 -42.86 -21.44
C PRO A 470 -2.52 -42.74 -20.01
N LYS A 471 -1.77 -43.26 -19.03
CA LYS A 471 -2.12 -43.17 -17.60
C LYS A 471 -2.19 -41.72 -17.12
N LEU A 472 -1.19 -40.89 -17.44
CA LEU A 472 -1.15 -39.49 -17.04
C LEU A 472 -2.28 -38.69 -17.72
N ARG A 473 -2.54 -38.99 -19.00
CA ARG A 473 -3.65 -38.39 -19.76
C ARG A 473 -4.99 -38.69 -19.14
N ASP A 474 -5.28 -39.96 -18.88
CA ASP A 474 -6.59 -40.36 -18.34
C ASP A 474 -6.77 -39.77 -16.93
N THR A 475 -5.70 -39.73 -16.12
CA THR A 475 -5.70 -39.07 -14.80
C THR A 475 -5.94 -37.56 -14.89
N PHE A 476 -5.34 -36.87 -15.87
CA PHE A 476 -5.59 -35.45 -16.10
C PHE A 476 -7.04 -35.19 -16.52
N LEU A 477 -7.61 -36.03 -17.38
CA LEU A 477 -8.99 -35.92 -17.81
C LEU A 477 -9.98 -36.14 -16.65
N ASP A 478 -9.71 -37.12 -15.79
CA ASP A 478 -10.49 -37.36 -14.57
C ASP A 478 -10.37 -36.17 -13.60
N PHE A 479 -9.16 -35.62 -13.44
CA PHE A 479 -8.92 -34.42 -12.65
C PHE A 479 -9.74 -33.23 -13.15
N LEU A 480 -9.78 -32.98 -14.46
CA LEU A 480 -10.62 -31.92 -15.04
C LEU A 480 -12.11 -32.15 -14.76
N LYS A 481 -12.58 -33.40 -14.89
CA LYS A 481 -13.99 -33.76 -14.65
C LYS A 481 -14.41 -33.57 -13.19
N ILE A 482 -13.54 -33.90 -12.24
CA ILE A 482 -13.79 -33.74 -10.81
C ILE A 482 -13.88 -32.26 -10.43
N ASN A 483 -13.12 -31.38 -11.09
CA ASN A 483 -12.98 -29.98 -10.71
C ASN A 483 -13.77 -28.99 -11.58
N ASP A 484 -14.59 -29.48 -12.53
CA ASP A 484 -15.30 -28.65 -13.52
C ASP A 484 -16.15 -27.53 -12.89
N SER A 485 -16.79 -27.81 -11.75
CA SER A 485 -17.64 -26.84 -11.04
C SER A 485 -16.92 -25.64 -10.44
N PHE A 486 -15.60 -25.73 -10.22
CA PHE A 486 -14.82 -24.65 -9.62
C PHE A 486 -14.26 -23.68 -10.67
N GLY A 487 -14.19 -24.12 -11.93
CA GLY A 487 -13.71 -23.32 -13.04
C GLY A 487 -12.19 -23.20 -13.14
N PHE A 488 -11.74 -22.65 -14.27
CA PHE A 488 -10.34 -22.60 -14.68
C PHE A 488 -9.42 -21.89 -13.68
N PHE A 489 -9.80 -20.70 -13.22
CA PHE A 489 -8.95 -19.86 -12.36
C PHE A 489 -8.70 -20.52 -11.01
N TYR A 490 -9.73 -21.14 -10.42
CA TYR A 490 -9.58 -21.89 -9.18
C TYR A 490 -8.60 -23.04 -9.33
N ILE A 491 -8.74 -23.86 -10.39
CA ILE A 491 -7.88 -25.01 -10.62
C ILE A 491 -6.42 -24.58 -10.77
N LYS A 492 -6.17 -23.57 -11.60
CA LYS A 492 -4.82 -23.00 -11.78
C LYS A 492 -4.22 -22.55 -10.44
N ASN A 493 -4.98 -21.78 -9.66
CA ASN A 493 -4.52 -21.25 -8.38
C ASN A 493 -4.27 -22.36 -7.35
N MET A 494 -5.14 -23.36 -7.31
CA MET A 494 -4.98 -24.52 -6.42
C MET A 494 -3.73 -25.33 -6.77
N LEU A 495 -3.49 -25.62 -8.05
CA LEU A 495 -2.29 -26.32 -8.52
C LEU A 495 -1.01 -25.54 -8.18
N HIS A 496 -1.01 -24.23 -8.40
CA HIS A 496 0.11 -23.36 -8.03
C HIS A 496 0.43 -23.45 -6.53
N LYS A 497 -0.59 -23.35 -5.67
CA LYS A 497 -0.41 -23.44 -4.23
C LYS A 497 0.16 -24.79 -3.80
N TYR A 498 -0.27 -25.90 -4.41
CA TYR A 498 0.31 -27.21 -4.13
C TYR A 498 1.81 -27.26 -4.46
N ILE A 499 2.21 -26.78 -5.64
CA ILE A 499 3.62 -26.77 -6.07
C ILE A 499 4.49 -25.96 -5.10
N VAL A 500 4.06 -24.74 -4.77
CA VAL A 500 4.79 -23.87 -3.84
C VAL A 500 5.01 -24.57 -2.49
N ILE A 501 3.98 -25.23 -1.94
CA ILE A 501 4.13 -25.94 -0.67
C ILE A 501 5.01 -27.19 -0.81
N PHE A 502 4.91 -27.94 -1.90
CA PHE A 502 5.76 -29.10 -2.13
C PHE A 502 7.24 -28.72 -2.18
N ASP A 503 7.58 -27.63 -2.87
CA ASP A 503 8.95 -27.12 -2.96
C ASP A 503 9.48 -26.72 -1.58
N LEU A 504 8.67 -26.01 -0.77
CA LEU A 504 9.03 -25.64 0.61
C LEU A 504 9.24 -26.87 1.50
N ILE A 505 8.37 -27.87 1.40
CA ILE A 505 8.51 -29.12 2.17
C ILE A 505 9.80 -29.85 1.78
N LYS A 506 10.13 -29.95 0.49
CA LYS A 506 11.40 -30.55 0.05
C LYS A 506 12.59 -29.79 0.61
N GLU A 507 12.55 -28.47 0.60
CA GLU A 507 13.60 -27.63 1.17
C GLU A 507 13.81 -27.91 2.66
N ILE A 508 12.72 -27.98 3.44
CA ILE A 508 12.77 -28.31 4.87
C ILE A 508 13.42 -29.68 5.09
N LEU A 509 12.95 -30.71 4.37
CA LEU A 509 13.44 -32.09 4.53
C LEU A 509 14.91 -32.23 4.11
N ASN A 510 15.34 -31.49 3.08
CA ASN A 510 16.73 -31.49 2.63
C ASN A 510 17.66 -30.79 3.64
N LYS A 511 17.22 -29.68 4.25
CA LYS A 511 17.99 -28.96 5.27
C LYS A 511 18.02 -29.68 6.62
N ASN A 512 17.00 -30.49 6.91
CA ASN A 512 16.80 -31.14 8.21
C ASN A 512 16.68 -32.67 8.04
N PRO A 513 17.79 -33.39 7.75
CA PRO A 513 17.77 -34.82 7.47
C PRO A 513 17.36 -35.70 8.66
N PHE A 514 17.21 -35.11 9.86
CA PHE A 514 16.73 -35.78 11.06
C PHE A 514 15.19 -35.92 11.13
N ILE A 515 14.44 -35.24 10.25
CA ILE A 515 12.98 -35.35 10.16
C ILE A 515 12.63 -36.63 9.39
N ASN A 516 12.17 -37.67 10.09
CA ASN A 516 11.91 -39.01 9.56
C ASN A 516 10.43 -39.39 9.60
N SER A 517 9.56 -38.55 10.15
CA SER A 517 8.12 -38.80 10.21
C SER A 517 7.29 -37.55 9.93
N VAL A 518 6.02 -37.77 9.57
CA VAL A 518 5.03 -36.70 9.40
C VAL A 518 4.85 -35.90 10.70
N PHE A 519 4.92 -36.57 11.85
CA PHE A 519 4.79 -35.93 13.15
C PHE A 519 5.96 -34.97 13.44
N GLU A 520 7.20 -35.39 13.18
CA GLU A 520 8.38 -34.55 13.35
C GLU A 520 8.35 -33.33 12.41
N LEU A 521 7.88 -33.52 11.18
CA LEU A 521 7.70 -32.40 10.23
C LEU A 521 6.63 -31.41 10.73
N LEU A 522 5.52 -31.91 11.28
CA LEU A 522 4.48 -31.08 11.89
C LEU A 522 5.00 -30.27 13.08
N GLU A 523 5.78 -30.89 13.96
CA GLU A 523 6.41 -30.20 15.08
C GLU A 523 7.42 -29.15 14.62
N HIS A 524 8.20 -29.44 13.57
CA HIS A 524 9.10 -28.47 12.96
C HIS A 524 8.33 -27.26 12.40
N ILE A 525 7.31 -27.51 11.57
CA ILE A 525 6.48 -26.45 10.98
C ILE A 525 5.74 -25.65 12.04
N LYS A 526 5.27 -26.29 13.13
CA LYS A 526 4.62 -25.58 14.24
C LYS A 526 5.58 -24.62 14.96
N ARG A 527 6.88 -24.91 14.99
CA ARG A 527 7.91 -24.08 15.66
C ARG A 527 8.52 -23.02 14.76
N GLN A 528 8.70 -23.31 13.46
CA GLN A 528 9.46 -22.46 12.54
C GLN A 528 8.67 -22.02 11.30
N GLY A 529 7.43 -22.46 11.14
CA GLY A 529 6.67 -22.30 9.90
C GLY A 529 7.16 -23.22 8.78
N VAL A 530 6.51 -23.14 7.61
CA VAL A 530 7.00 -23.78 6.37
C VAL A 530 8.09 -22.96 5.68
N SER A 531 8.16 -21.67 6.00
CA SER A 531 9.21 -20.74 5.56
C SER A 531 9.23 -19.54 6.51
N SER A 532 10.19 -18.63 6.32
CA SER A 532 10.17 -17.32 7.00
C SER A 532 9.10 -16.36 6.46
N SER A 533 8.49 -16.67 5.30
CA SER A 533 7.48 -15.83 4.65
C SER A 533 6.09 -16.06 5.24
N ILE A 534 5.44 -14.99 5.69
CA ILE A 534 4.04 -15.08 6.15
C ILE A 534 3.10 -15.53 5.04
N GLU A 535 3.33 -15.09 3.81
CA GLU A 535 2.51 -15.44 2.65
C GLU A 535 2.55 -16.95 2.36
N SER A 536 3.74 -17.56 2.39
CA SER A 536 3.87 -19.02 2.26
C SER A 536 3.15 -19.78 3.37
N ASN A 537 3.25 -19.30 4.61
CA ASN A 537 2.58 -19.91 5.75
C ASN A 537 1.04 -19.75 5.70
N ILE A 538 0.52 -18.63 5.17
CA ILE A 538 -0.92 -18.45 4.90
C ILE A 538 -1.39 -19.46 3.85
N ILE A 539 -0.65 -19.60 2.73
CA ILE A 539 -0.97 -20.59 1.69
C ILE A 539 -1.07 -21.99 2.31
N PHE A 540 -0.09 -22.34 3.15
CA PHE A 540 -0.05 -23.62 3.84
C PHE A 540 -1.20 -23.84 4.82
N ASN A 541 -1.60 -22.81 5.56
CA ASN A 541 -2.68 -22.88 6.55
C ASN A 541 -4.08 -23.05 5.92
N THR A 542 -4.20 -23.01 4.60
CA THR A 542 -5.46 -23.34 3.91
C THR A 542 -5.89 -24.77 4.28
N SER A 543 -7.04 -24.92 4.95
CA SER A 543 -7.50 -26.18 5.55
C SER A 543 -7.50 -27.36 4.57
N GLN A 544 -7.91 -27.13 3.32
CA GLN A 544 -7.95 -28.16 2.28
C GLN A 544 -6.54 -28.59 1.86
N ILE A 545 -5.65 -27.65 1.58
CA ILE A 545 -4.27 -27.92 1.16
C ILE A 545 -3.53 -28.68 2.26
N ARG A 546 -3.62 -28.17 3.49
CA ARG A 546 -3.01 -28.80 4.66
C ARG A 546 -3.48 -30.24 4.83
N LYS A 547 -4.79 -30.48 4.75
CA LYS A 547 -5.38 -31.82 4.90
C LYS A 547 -4.88 -32.77 3.81
N THR A 548 -4.91 -32.36 2.55
CA THR A 548 -4.44 -33.21 1.44
C THR A 548 -2.95 -33.51 1.56
N ILE A 549 -2.12 -32.51 1.85
CA ILE A 549 -0.66 -32.69 1.96
C ILE A 549 -0.30 -33.63 3.09
N PHE A 550 -0.90 -33.46 4.29
CA PHE A 550 -0.56 -34.29 5.44
C PHE A 550 -1.15 -35.69 5.41
N ASN A 551 -2.35 -35.87 4.86
CA ASN A 551 -3.03 -37.16 4.91
C ASN A 551 -2.72 -38.02 3.68
N GLU A 552 -2.42 -37.42 2.53
CA GLU A 552 -2.27 -38.14 1.27
C GLU A 552 -0.81 -38.14 0.79
N PHE A 553 -0.16 -36.97 0.69
CA PHE A 553 1.15 -36.86 0.03
C PHE A 553 2.35 -37.13 0.95
N LEU A 554 2.40 -36.51 2.13
CA LEU A 554 3.53 -36.67 3.05
C LEU A 554 3.76 -38.11 3.53
N PRO A 555 2.71 -38.91 3.82
CA PRO A 555 2.90 -40.33 4.12
C PRO A 555 3.56 -41.10 2.97
N MET A 556 3.37 -40.68 1.70
CA MET A 556 4.07 -41.28 0.57
C MET A 556 5.56 -40.97 0.62
N ASN A 557 5.96 -39.72 0.92
CA ASN A 557 7.37 -39.33 0.99
C ASN A 557 8.18 -40.18 1.99
N PHE A 558 7.62 -40.46 3.17
CA PHE A 558 8.28 -41.27 4.19
C PHE A 558 8.23 -42.78 3.91
N LYS A 559 7.34 -43.24 3.01
CA LYS A 559 7.30 -44.64 2.52
C LYS A 559 8.21 -44.86 1.31
N SER A 560 8.19 -43.93 0.36
CA SER A 560 8.98 -43.92 -0.88
C SER A 560 9.13 -42.48 -1.39
N LYS A 561 10.36 -41.95 -1.33
CA LYS A 561 10.69 -40.64 -1.91
C LYS A 561 10.38 -40.59 -3.41
N GLU A 562 10.64 -41.68 -4.13
CA GLU A 562 10.37 -41.78 -5.57
C GLU A 562 8.87 -41.64 -5.87
N SER A 563 8.00 -42.32 -5.11
CA SER A 563 6.55 -42.22 -5.30
C SER A 563 6.01 -40.82 -5.03
N PHE A 564 6.61 -40.09 -4.08
CA PHE A 564 6.26 -38.71 -3.78
C PHE A 564 6.71 -37.75 -4.89
N GLU A 565 7.92 -37.93 -5.39
CA GLU A 565 8.45 -37.18 -6.54
C GLU A 565 7.60 -37.40 -7.80
N GLU A 566 7.16 -38.63 -8.07
CA GLU A 566 6.27 -38.93 -9.19
C GLU A 566 4.93 -38.17 -9.13
N GLU A 567 4.28 -38.12 -7.97
CA GLU A 567 3.04 -37.38 -7.81
C GLU A 567 3.25 -35.86 -7.90
N ILE A 568 4.32 -35.31 -7.30
CA ILE A 568 4.63 -33.88 -7.44
C ILE A 568 4.84 -33.50 -8.91
N ASN A 569 5.62 -34.30 -9.63
CA ASN A 569 5.87 -34.07 -11.06
C ASN A 569 4.57 -34.11 -11.88
N LYS A 570 3.60 -34.92 -11.49
CA LYS A 570 2.27 -34.95 -12.12
C LYS A 570 1.49 -33.64 -11.88
N PHE A 571 1.44 -33.12 -10.66
CA PHE A 571 0.79 -31.83 -10.37
C PHE A 571 1.50 -30.66 -11.05
N ASP A 572 2.82 -30.68 -11.12
CA ASP A 572 3.64 -29.71 -11.86
C ASP A 572 3.32 -29.74 -13.37
N ASN A 573 3.22 -30.92 -13.97
CA ASN A 573 2.78 -31.06 -15.37
C ASN A 573 1.38 -30.49 -15.61
N PHE A 574 0.44 -30.69 -14.68
CA PHE A 574 -0.92 -30.15 -14.78
C PHE A 574 -0.91 -28.62 -14.69
N TYR A 575 -0.18 -28.07 -13.71
CA TYR A 575 -0.04 -26.62 -13.56
C TYR A 575 0.58 -25.97 -14.80
N LYS A 576 1.63 -26.56 -15.36
CA LYS A 576 2.28 -26.08 -16.58
C LYS A 576 1.31 -25.96 -17.74
N ILE A 577 0.39 -26.92 -17.91
CA ILE A 577 -0.66 -26.83 -18.93
C ILE A 577 -1.63 -25.69 -18.64
N PHE A 578 -2.12 -25.58 -17.41
CA PHE A 578 -3.03 -24.48 -17.03
C PHE A 578 -2.36 -23.10 -17.18
N SER A 579 -1.08 -22.96 -16.85
CA SER A 579 -0.32 -21.74 -17.09
C SER A 579 -0.20 -21.43 -18.58
N SER A 580 0.21 -22.40 -19.40
CA SER A 580 0.26 -22.22 -20.86
C SER A 580 -1.11 -21.87 -21.46
N CYS A 581 -2.20 -22.48 -20.97
CA CYS A 581 -3.56 -22.16 -21.39
C CYS A 581 -3.97 -20.74 -20.97
N TYR A 582 -3.58 -20.28 -19.77
CA TYR A 582 -3.84 -18.92 -19.29
C TYR A 582 -3.13 -17.87 -20.15
N ASP A 583 -1.88 -18.13 -20.53
CA ASP A 583 -1.10 -17.24 -21.40
C ASP A 583 -1.73 -17.15 -22.79
N LEU A 584 -2.25 -18.27 -23.30
CA LEU A 584 -2.94 -18.37 -24.59
C LEU A 584 -4.44 -18.01 -24.54
N LYS A 585 -4.97 -17.58 -23.38
CA LYS A 585 -6.38 -17.20 -23.14
C LYS A 585 -7.41 -18.33 -23.40
N ILE A 586 -7.01 -19.57 -23.16
CA ILE A 586 -7.87 -20.76 -23.26
C ILE A 586 -8.43 -21.10 -21.87
N PHE A 587 -9.59 -20.53 -21.55
CA PHE A 587 -10.21 -20.70 -20.22
C PHE A 587 -11.26 -21.81 -20.16
N ASN A 588 -11.79 -22.23 -21.31
CA ASN A 588 -12.84 -23.24 -21.36
C ASN A 588 -12.28 -24.64 -21.05
N LEU A 589 -12.74 -25.25 -19.95
CA LEU A 589 -12.27 -26.57 -19.50
C LEU A 589 -12.59 -27.70 -20.51
N HIS A 590 -13.70 -27.60 -21.25
CA HIS A 590 -14.04 -28.56 -22.30
C HIS A 590 -13.06 -28.47 -23.47
N SER A 591 -12.67 -27.25 -23.88
CA SER A 591 -11.63 -27.06 -24.90
C SER A 591 -10.29 -27.66 -24.47
N ILE A 592 -9.89 -27.50 -23.21
CA ILE A 592 -8.68 -28.13 -22.67
C ILE A 592 -8.80 -29.66 -22.75
N CYS A 593 -9.92 -30.23 -22.32
CA CYS A 593 -10.22 -31.66 -22.41
C CYS A 593 -10.11 -32.19 -23.85
N MET A 594 -10.64 -31.45 -24.83
CA MET A 594 -10.58 -31.83 -26.24
C MET A 594 -9.16 -31.83 -26.81
N ILE A 595 -8.37 -30.80 -26.47
CA ILE A 595 -6.96 -30.70 -26.90
C ILE A 595 -6.13 -31.82 -26.26
N THR A 596 -6.41 -32.19 -24.99
CA THR A 596 -5.78 -33.32 -24.31
C THR A 596 -6.14 -34.68 -24.93
N LYS A 597 -7.37 -34.84 -25.44
CA LYS A 597 -7.82 -36.09 -26.09
C LYS A 597 -7.28 -36.24 -27.50
N ASN A 598 -7.15 -35.15 -28.26
CA ASN A 598 -6.87 -35.20 -29.68
C ASN A 598 -5.56 -34.47 -30.06
N LYS A 599 -4.48 -35.25 -30.20
CA LYS A 599 -3.18 -34.75 -30.66
C LYS A 599 -3.21 -34.13 -32.06
N SER A 600 -4.09 -34.59 -32.96
CA SER A 600 -4.18 -34.02 -34.32
C SER A 600 -4.81 -32.62 -34.34
N LEU A 601 -5.72 -32.34 -33.41
CA LEU A 601 -6.32 -31.02 -33.21
C LEU A 601 -5.26 -30.01 -32.76
N LEU A 602 -4.42 -30.44 -31.82
CA LEU A 602 -3.27 -29.71 -31.31
C LEU A 602 -2.31 -29.31 -32.45
N ASP A 603 -1.88 -30.28 -33.27
CA ASP A 603 -0.97 -30.04 -34.40
C ASP A 603 -1.57 -29.08 -35.44
N THR A 604 -2.90 -29.12 -35.62
CA THR A 604 -3.62 -28.22 -36.53
C THR A 604 -3.67 -26.79 -35.99
N ILE A 605 -4.00 -26.63 -34.70
CA ILE A 605 -4.00 -25.33 -34.00
C ILE A 605 -2.60 -24.72 -34.04
N PHE A 606 -1.56 -25.55 -33.84
CA PHE A 606 -0.17 -25.10 -33.87
C PHE A 606 0.30 -24.70 -35.25
N LYS A 607 0.11 -25.54 -36.27
CA LYS A 607 0.47 -25.17 -37.65
C LYS A 607 -0.23 -23.90 -38.09
N SER A 608 -1.49 -23.71 -37.66
CA SER A 608 -2.22 -22.47 -37.88
C SER A 608 -1.55 -21.30 -37.18
N LYS A 609 -1.37 -21.33 -35.85
CA LYS A 609 -0.75 -20.23 -35.09
C LYS A 609 0.69 -19.93 -35.51
N GLU A 610 1.51 -20.93 -35.82
CA GLU A 610 2.90 -20.75 -36.26
C GLU A 610 2.96 -20.09 -37.64
N LYS A 611 2.12 -20.52 -38.58
CA LYS A 611 1.98 -19.89 -39.90
C LYS A 611 1.51 -18.44 -39.79
N LYS A 612 0.57 -18.19 -38.88
CA LYS A 612 0.01 -16.87 -38.56
C LYS A 612 1.06 -15.93 -37.97
N LEU A 613 1.77 -16.38 -36.93
CA LEU A 613 2.92 -15.68 -36.35
C LEU A 613 3.96 -15.37 -37.42
N LYS A 614 4.38 -16.38 -38.21
CA LYS A 614 5.35 -16.18 -39.29
C LYS A 614 4.90 -15.09 -40.28
N LYS A 615 3.64 -15.08 -40.69
CA LYS A 615 3.07 -14.08 -41.61
C LYS A 615 3.02 -12.67 -41.03
N SER A 616 2.62 -12.51 -39.76
CA SER A 616 2.57 -11.21 -39.08
C SER A 616 3.96 -10.65 -38.77
N TYR A 617 5.01 -11.48 -38.75
CA TYR A 617 6.37 -11.07 -38.48
C TYR A 617 7.18 -10.80 -39.77
N GLU A 618 6.95 -11.59 -40.82
CA GLU A 618 7.54 -11.34 -42.14
C GLU A 618 7.09 -9.99 -42.75
N SER A 619 5.97 -9.43 -42.28
CA SER A 619 5.52 -8.08 -42.66
C SER A 619 6.31 -6.92 -42.04
N TYR A 620 7.23 -7.18 -41.11
CA TYR A 620 8.09 -6.16 -40.50
C TYR A 620 9.56 -6.56 -40.63
N LYS A 621 10.23 -6.18 -41.73
CA LYS A 621 11.69 -6.29 -41.73
C LYS A 621 12.24 -5.28 -40.71
N LEU A 622 13.15 -5.70 -39.84
CA LEU A 622 13.79 -4.80 -38.84
C LEU A 622 14.48 -3.58 -39.50
N SER A 623 14.82 -3.67 -40.78
CA SER A 623 15.33 -2.58 -41.62
C SER A 623 14.27 -1.52 -41.99
N GLU A 624 12.99 -1.89 -42.03
CA GLU A 624 11.87 -1.02 -42.41
C GLU A 624 11.32 -0.22 -41.23
N ILE A 625 11.59 -0.66 -39.99
CA ILE A 625 11.31 0.14 -38.79
C ILE A 625 12.36 1.24 -38.72
N THR A 626 11.94 2.44 -39.15
CA THR A 626 12.74 3.66 -39.16
C THR A 626 12.20 4.65 -38.13
N TYR A 627 13.01 5.66 -37.83
CA TYR A 627 12.57 6.79 -37.02
C TYR A 627 11.35 7.47 -37.64
N GLN A 628 11.40 7.73 -38.96
CA GLN A 628 10.32 8.37 -39.69
C GLN A 628 9.00 7.61 -39.52
N LEU A 629 9.02 6.27 -39.62
CA LEU A 629 7.82 5.46 -39.42
C LEU A 629 7.19 5.64 -38.03
N ILE A 630 8.00 5.72 -36.97
CA ILE A 630 7.51 5.92 -35.60
C ILE A 630 6.88 7.32 -35.47
N GLU A 631 7.53 8.31 -36.06
CA GLU A 631 7.04 9.68 -36.03
C GLU A 631 5.74 9.86 -36.81
N ASP A 632 5.66 9.28 -38.01
CA ASP A 632 4.43 9.24 -38.80
C ASP A 632 3.30 8.58 -37.98
N LYS A 633 3.60 7.55 -37.18
CA LYS A 633 2.62 6.89 -36.30
C LYS A 633 2.17 7.78 -35.15
N LEU A 634 3.09 8.46 -34.47
CA LEU A 634 2.76 9.39 -33.38
C LEU A 634 1.93 10.57 -33.90
N GLU A 635 2.32 11.14 -35.05
CA GLU A 635 1.57 12.21 -35.72
C GLU A 635 0.17 11.74 -36.13
N ASN A 636 0.04 10.53 -36.69
CA ASN A 636 -1.26 9.94 -36.97
C ASN A 636 -2.11 9.73 -35.71
N TYR A 637 -1.51 9.38 -34.56
CA TYR A 637 -2.24 9.23 -33.31
C TYR A 637 -2.69 10.55 -32.71
N LEU A 638 -1.88 11.60 -32.82
CA LEU A 638 -2.21 12.96 -32.39
C LEU A 638 -3.32 13.58 -33.26
N ASN A 639 -3.27 13.34 -34.57
CA ASN A 639 -4.20 13.90 -35.54
C ASN A 639 -5.45 13.05 -35.78
N ASN A 640 -5.59 11.93 -35.08
CA ASN A 640 -6.81 11.11 -35.16
C ASN A 640 -8.00 11.84 -34.50
N ASP A 641 -9.23 11.51 -34.91
CA ASP A 641 -10.45 12.06 -34.30
C ASP A 641 -11.34 10.92 -33.74
N PRO A 642 -11.45 10.76 -32.41
CA PRO A 642 -10.72 11.50 -31.37
C PRO A 642 -9.23 11.08 -31.31
N PRO A 643 -8.33 11.93 -30.79
CA PRO A 643 -6.90 11.65 -30.75
C PRO A 643 -6.61 10.43 -29.89
N VAL A 644 -5.75 9.52 -30.36
CA VAL A 644 -5.36 8.30 -29.63
C VAL A 644 -4.43 8.65 -28.47
N ILE A 645 -3.60 9.67 -28.65
CA ILE A 645 -2.68 10.18 -27.64
C ILE A 645 -2.81 11.71 -27.57
N GLN A 646 -2.55 12.27 -26.40
CA GLN A 646 -2.52 13.72 -26.22
C GLN A 646 -1.30 14.12 -25.39
N PRO A 647 -0.63 15.25 -25.70
CA PRO A 647 0.45 15.78 -24.88
C PRO A 647 -0.01 15.99 -23.43
N ASN A 648 0.76 15.49 -22.47
CA ASN A 648 0.53 15.77 -21.06
C ASN A 648 1.82 15.59 -20.23
N LEU A 649 2.47 16.70 -19.90
CA LEU A 649 3.59 16.72 -18.95
C LEU A 649 3.12 16.91 -17.50
N SER A 650 2.04 17.67 -17.29
CA SER A 650 1.55 18.05 -15.95
C SER A 650 1.16 16.85 -15.08
N VAL A 651 0.59 15.79 -15.66
CA VAL A 651 0.19 14.57 -14.94
C VAL A 651 1.40 13.87 -14.28
N ASN A 652 2.56 13.95 -14.91
CA ASN A 652 3.79 13.33 -14.41
C ASN A 652 4.35 14.02 -13.18
N ILE A 653 3.91 15.23 -12.82
CA ILE A 653 4.40 15.93 -11.63
C ILE A 653 3.86 15.20 -10.39
N GLN A 654 4.74 14.48 -9.69
CA GLN A 654 4.41 13.75 -8.47
C GLN A 654 4.57 14.64 -7.25
N LEU A 655 3.63 14.51 -6.32
CA LEU A 655 3.70 15.13 -5.01
C LEU A 655 4.33 14.12 -4.05
N SER A 656 5.31 14.56 -3.28
CA SER A 656 6.12 13.65 -2.45
C SER A 656 5.28 12.95 -1.38
N MET A 657 4.35 13.65 -0.71
CA MET A 657 3.46 13.11 0.32
C MET A 657 2.16 13.95 0.40
N VAL A 658 1.01 13.34 0.08
CA VAL A 658 -0.32 13.99 0.10
C VAL A 658 -1.42 12.98 0.43
N GLN A 659 -2.37 13.37 1.28
CA GLN A 659 -3.61 12.64 1.53
C GLN A 659 -4.49 12.68 0.28
N TYR A 660 -5.04 11.53 -0.12
CA TYR A 660 -5.89 11.39 -1.29
C TYR A 660 -7.36 11.26 -0.89
N PHE A 661 -8.13 12.31 -1.16
CA PHE A 661 -9.58 12.32 -0.96
C PHE A 661 -10.30 12.15 -2.29
N ILE A 662 -11.34 11.30 -2.30
CA ILE A 662 -12.23 11.14 -3.45
C ILE A 662 -13.58 11.73 -3.11
N LEU A 663 -14.10 12.58 -3.99
CA LEU A 663 -15.45 13.11 -3.96
C LEU A 663 -16.25 12.52 -5.12
N LEU A 664 -17.45 12.02 -4.80
CA LEU A 664 -18.48 11.72 -5.78
C LEU A 664 -19.52 12.83 -5.75
N LEU A 665 -19.71 13.49 -6.88
CA LEU A 665 -20.61 14.62 -7.02
C LEU A 665 -21.64 14.36 -8.11
N LYS A 666 -22.82 14.96 -8.02
CA LYS A 666 -23.76 15.00 -9.14
C LYS A 666 -23.20 15.89 -10.24
N ASN A 667 -23.18 15.38 -11.48
CA ASN A 667 -22.76 16.14 -12.63
C ASN A 667 -23.84 17.14 -13.06
N ASN A 668 -23.68 18.40 -12.70
CA ASN A 668 -24.53 19.50 -13.15
C ASN A 668 -23.73 20.82 -13.16
N THR A 669 -24.30 21.86 -13.76
CA THR A 669 -23.63 23.16 -13.95
C THR A 669 -23.19 23.79 -12.63
N GLU A 670 -24.03 23.72 -11.60
CA GLU A 670 -23.74 24.24 -10.26
C GLU A 670 -22.51 23.55 -9.65
N THR A 671 -22.43 22.22 -9.74
CA THR A 671 -21.28 21.43 -9.26
C THR A 671 -19.99 21.84 -9.97
N VAL A 672 -20.02 21.97 -11.31
CA VAL A 672 -18.84 22.36 -12.10
C VAL A 672 -18.36 23.76 -11.74
N GLU A 673 -19.27 24.70 -11.48
CA GLU A 673 -18.92 26.05 -11.03
C GLU A 673 -18.33 26.04 -9.61
N ASN A 674 -18.94 25.30 -8.69
CA ASN A 674 -18.45 25.16 -7.32
C ASN A 674 -17.07 24.47 -7.24
N LEU A 675 -16.72 23.59 -8.18
CA LEU A 675 -15.38 22.99 -8.27
C LEU A 675 -14.25 23.99 -8.50
N LYS A 676 -14.56 25.21 -8.97
CA LYS A 676 -13.58 26.30 -9.10
C LYS A 676 -13.16 26.85 -7.74
N LYS A 677 -14.03 26.79 -6.72
CA LYS A 677 -13.75 27.27 -5.36
C LYS A 677 -12.68 26.44 -4.65
N VAL A 678 -12.49 25.19 -5.06
CA VAL A 678 -11.47 24.27 -4.51
C VAL A 678 -10.37 23.97 -5.52
N SER A 679 -10.29 24.72 -6.62
CA SER A 679 -9.42 24.38 -7.76
C SER A 679 -7.94 24.56 -7.49
N TYR A 680 -7.54 25.30 -6.47
CA TYR A 680 -6.16 25.71 -6.23
C TYR A 680 -5.39 24.81 -5.28
N ILE A 681 -6.09 23.85 -4.69
CA ILE A 681 -5.52 22.77 -3.89
C ILE A 681 -4.50 22.02 -4.76
N THR A 682 -3.34 21.70 -4.16
CA THR A 682 -2.06 21.32 -4.81
C THR A 682 -2.18 20.55 -6.13
N LYS A 683 -2.96 19.45 -6.15
CA LYS A 683 -3.29 18.70 -7.37
C LYS A 683 -4.73 18.21 -7.30
N LYS A 684 -5.41 18.22 -8.44
CA LYS A 684 -6.80 17.74 -8.59
C LYS A 684 -6.97 16.98 -9.91
N MET A 685 -7.78 15.93 -9.87
CA MET A 685 -8.23 15.20 -11.05
C MET A 685 -9.77 15.15 -11.05
N VAL A 686 -10.40 15.54 -12.15
CA VAL A 686 -11.85 15.48 -12.35
C VAL A 686 -12.15 14.56 -13.52
N ILE A 687 -13.06 13.61 -13.35
CA ILE A 687 -13.50 12.68 -14.40
C ILE A 687 -15.02 12.70 -14.43
N GLY A 688 -15.60 12.87 -15.62
CA GLY A 688 -17.05 12.98 -15.77
C GLY A 688 -17.62 12.15 -16.93
N PHE A 689 -18.82 11.61 -16.70
CA PHE A 689 -19.76 11.07 -17.69
C PHE A 689 -21.16 11.02 -17.04
N ASN A 690 -22.23 11.27 -17.79
CA ASN A 690 -23.62 11.23 -17.30
C ASN A 690 -23.85 12.07 -16.02
N ASN A 691 -24.39 11.45 -14.96
CA ASN A 691 -24.94 12.10 -13.76
C ASN A 691 -23.93 12.20 -12.61
N ILE A 692 -22.71 11.66 -12.74
CA ILE A 692 -21.71 11.62 -11.65
C ILE A 692 -20.38 12.21 -12.13
N LEU A 693 -19.79 13.07 -11.29
CA LEU A 693 -18.43 13.56 -11.39
C LEU A 693 -17.58 12.89 -10.30
N TYR A 694 -16.50 12.25 -10.71
CA TYR A 694 -15.46 11.74 -9.84
C TYR A 694 -14.39 12.83 -9.68
N VAL A 695 -14.04 13.18 -8.45
CA VAL A 695 -13.00 14.19 -8.18
C VAL A 695 -12.00 13.66 -7.15
N GLY A 696 -10.74 13.51 -7.57
CA GLY A 696 -9.62 13.20 -6.68
C GLY A 696 -8.89 14.47 -6.25
N LEU A 697 -8.82 14.72 -4.94
CA LEU A 697 -8.06 15.81 -4.32
C LEU A 697 -6.80 15.25 -3.66
N PHE A 698 -5.67 15.91 -3.92
CA PHE A 698 -4.40 15.65 -3.25
C PHE A 698 -4.13 16.80 -2.29
N LEU A 699 -3.94 16.52 -1.01
CA LEU A 699 -3.81 17.53 0.04
C LEU A 699 -2.57 17.26 0.89
N PRO A 700 -1.85 18.28 1.39
CA PRO A 700 -0.85 18.06 2.43
C PRO A 700 -1.51 17.40 3.65
N TYR A 701 -0.70 16.86 4.56
CA TYR A 701 -1.26 16.24 5.76
C TYR A 701 -2.13 17.22 6.55
N LEU A 702 -3.36 16.78 6.84
CA LEU A 702 -4.31 17.47 7.70
C LEU A 702 -4.51 16.71 9.00
N ASN A 703 -4.49 17.42 10.14
CA ASN A 703 -4.89 16.88 11.43
C ASN A 703 -6.41 16.67 11.54
N ASN A 704 -6.88 16.03 12.61
CA ASN A 704 -8.30 15.71 12.74
C ASN A 704 -9.23 16.95 12.77
N GLU A 705 -8.79 18.07 13.35
CA GLU A 705 -9.57 19.31 13.31
C GLU A 705 -9.55 19.95 11.90
N GLU A 706 -8.40 19.96 11.24
CA GLU A 706 -8.26 20.44 9.85
C GLU A 706 -9.09 19.59 8.88
N LYS A 707 -9.11 18.26 9.04
CA LYS A 707 -10.00 17.35 8.31
C LYS A 707 -11.47 17.67 8.56
N ARG A 708 -11.86 17.94 9.80
CA ARG A 708 -13.23 18.36 10.15
C ARG A 708 -13.62 19.66 9.43
N ILE A 709 -12.70 20.63 9.37
CA ILE A 709 -12.92 21.89 8.63
C ILE A 709 -13.09 21.58 7.14
N LEU A 710 -12.17 20.81 6.54
CA LEU A 710 -12.26 20.42 5.12
C LEU A 710 -13.61 19.78 4.77
N ILE A 711 -14.03 18.74 5.51
CA ILE A 711 -15.30 18.06 5.23
C ILE A 711 -16.48 19.03 5.39
N SER A 712 -16.44 19.90 6.39
CA SER A 712 -17.49 20.92 6.58
C SER A 712 -17.54 21.88 5.38
N THR A 713 -16.40 22.41 4.95
CA THR A 713 -16.29 23.29 3.78
C THR A 713 -16.82 22.62 2.50
N ILE A 714 -16.41 21.38 2.21
CA ILE A 714 -16.89 20.62 1.04
C ILE A 714 -18.39 20.37 1.11
N THR A 715 -18.91 20.00 2.28
CA THR A 715 -20.35 19.79 2.49
C THR A 715 -21.15 21.05 2.19
N ASN A 716 -20.66 22.21 2.63
CA ASN A 716 -21.34 23.48 2.40
C ASN A 716 -21.25 23.93 0.94
N ILE A 717 -20.10 23.72 0.29
CA ILE A 717 -19.89 24.09 -1.12
C ILE A 717 -20.81 23.29 -2.05
N PHE A 718 -20.92 21.97 -1.86
CA PHE A 718 -21.66 21.10 -2.80
C PHE A 718 -23.06 20.70 -2.32
N ASN A 719 -23.33 20.74 -1.01
CA ASN A 719 -24.64 20.48 -0.40
C ASN A 719 -25.33 19.22 -0.97
N LYS A 720 -26.52 19.36 -1.57
CA LYS A 720 -27.31 18.23 -2.13
C LYS A 720 -26.67 17.57 -3.37
N ASN A 721 -25.62 18.17 -3.92
CA ASN A 721 -24.86 17.62 -5.05
C ASN A 721 -23.72 16.71 -4.59
N LEU A 722 -23.37 16.69 -3.30
CA LEU A 722 -22.39 15.76 -2.74
C LEU A 722 -23.03 14.38 -2.53
N ILE A 723 -22.46 13.35 -3.18
CA ILE A 723 -22.86 11.95 -2.99
C ILE A 723 -21.99 11.32 -1.91
N SER A 724 -20.67 11.47 -2.01
CA SER A 724 -19.72 11.01 -0.99
C SER A 724 -18.41 11.80 -0.99
N ILE A 725 -17.73 11.83 0.15
CA ILE A 725 -16.33 12.24 0.27
C ILE A 725 -15.61 11.34 1.27
N LYS A 726 -14.50 10.73 0.87
CA LYS A 726 -13.71 9.81 1.70
C LYS A 726 -12.22 9.92 1.41
N ARG A 727 -11.38 9.66 2.40
CA ARG A 727 -9.95 9.39 2.20
C ARG A 727 -9.78 7.95 1.74
N TYR A 728 -8.99 7.76 0.68
CA TYR A 728 -8.59 6.44 0.22
C TYR A 728 -7.09 6.27 0.38
N MET A 729 -6.69 5.12 0.95
CA MET A 729 -5.28 4.76 1.08
C MET A 729 -4.75 4.34 -0.28
N TRP A 730 -3.76 5.08 -0.78
CA TRP A 730 -3.12 4.83 -2.06
C TRP A 730 -1.66 5.27 -2.05
N SER A 731 -0.79 4.41 -2.56
CA SER A 731 0.63 4.66 -2.71
C SER A 731 1.02 5.73 -3.73
N GLY A 732 0.06 6.23 -4.52
CA GLY A 732 0.29 7.21 -5.59
C GLY A 732 0.80 6.63 -6.91
N PHE A 733 1.06 5.32 -6.97
CA PHE A 733 1.62 4.66 -8.15
C PHE A 733 0.63 3.69 -8.80
N GLN A 734 0.72 3.60 -10.12
CA GLN A 734 -0.01 2.64 -10.94
C GLN A 734 0.93 1.56 -11.46
N LYS A 735 0.60 0.28 -11.23
CA LYS A 735 1.27 -0.83 -11.91
C LYS A 735 1.01 -0.73 -13.41
N ALA A 736 2.03 -0.99 -14.21
CA ALA A 736 1.87 -1.04 -15.66
C ALA A 736 0.99 -2.21 -16.09
N PHE A 737 0.28 -2.04 -17.20
CA PHE A 737 -0.58 -3.09 -17.79
C PHE A 737 -0.46 -3.06 -19.32
N SER A 738 -1.03 -4.00 -20.05
CA SER A 738 -1.23 -3.91 -21.52
C SER A 738 -2.59 -4.51 -21.88
N ARG A 739 -3.16 -4.08 -23.01
CA ARG A 739 -4.37 -4.70 -23.60
C ARG A 739 -4.07 -5.48 -24.87
N LYS A 740 -2.81 -5.48 -25.31
CA LYS A 740 -2.30 -6.28 -26.42
C LYS A 740 -2.58 -7.77 -26.22
N ASP A 741 -2.51 -8.27 -24.99
CA ASP A 741 -2.69 -9.71 -24.67
C ASP A 741 -4.12 -10.23 -24.98
N PHE A 742 -5.06 -9.32 -25.25
CA PHE A 742 -6.44 -9.63 -25.67
C PHE A 742 -6.73 -9.15 -27.09
N TYR A 743 -5.72 -8.81 -27.89
CA TYR A 743 -5.88 -8.29 -29.24
C TYR A 743 -5.32 -9.28 -30.28
N ASP A 744 -6.16 -9.68 -31.24
CA ASP A 744 -5.77 -10.51 -32.37
C ASP A 744 -5.08 -9.64 -33.42
N LEU A 745 -3.76 -9.77 -33.53
CA LEU A 745 -2.92 -8.99 -34.45
C LEU A 745 -3.23 -9.26 -35.94
N GLU A 746 -3.86 -10.39 -36.27
CA GLU A 746 -4.18 -10.73 -37.65
C GLU A 746 -5.55 -10.22 -38.06
N GLN A 747 -6.57 -10.51 -37.24
CA GLN A 747 -7.92 -10.02 -37.48
C GLN A 747 -8.03 -8.52 -37.18
N LYS A 748 -7.05 -7.98 -36.44
CA LYS A 748 -6.99 -6.58 -36.01
C LYS A 748 -8.21 -6.17 -35.20
N GLU A 749 -8.59 -7.05 -34.28
CA GLU A 749 -9.73 -6.86 -33.37
C GLU A 749 -9.41 -7.49 -32.01
N PHE A 750 -10.16 -7.10 -30.98
CA PHE A 750 -9.99 -7.74 -29.68
C PHE A 750 -10.53 -9.18 -29.73
N PHE A 751 -9.79 -10.13 -29.18
CA PHE A 751 -10.25 -11.50 -28.98
C PHE A 751 -11.36 -11.54 -27.93
N TYR A 752 -12.53 -12.08 -28.30
CA TYR A 752 -13.67 -12.25 -27.40
C TYR A 752 -13.82 -13.71 -26.98
N THR A 753 -13.92 -13.95 -25.67
CA THR A 753 -14.44 -15.20 -25.12
C THR A 753 -15.40 -14.92 -23.96
N LYS A 754 -16.60 -15.48 -24.05
CA LYS A 754 -17.57 -15.44 -22.94
C LYS A 754 -17.06 -16.15 -21.68
N ASP A 755 -16.10 -17.08 -21.83
CA ASP A 755 -15.60 -17.91 -20.74
C ASP A 755 -14.81 -17.11 -19.70
N LEU A 756 -14.25 -15.93 -20.04
CA LEU A 756 -13.40 -15.16 -19.13
C LEU A 756 -14.13 -14.80 -17.81
N PHE A 757 -15.23 -14.06 -17.90
CA PHE A 757 -16.00 -13.65 -16.72
C PHE A 757 -16.84 -14.80 -16.15
N GLU A 758 -17.29 -15.75 -16.97
CA GLU A 758 -18.00 -16.95 -16.49
C GLU A 758 -17.12 -17.81 -15.59
N GLN A 759 -15.91 -18.16 -16.05
CA GLN A 759 -14.95 -18.96 -15.28
C GLN A 759 -14.38 -18.17 -14.09
N PHE A 760 -14.17 -16.87 -14.24
CA PHE A 760 -13.74 -16.02 -13.13
C PHE A 760 -14.80 -15.95 -12.03
N PHE A 761 -16.09 -15.88 -12.38
CA PHE A 761 -17.17 -15.88 -11.40
C PHE A 761 -17.26 -17.20 -10.61
N LEU A 762 -16.96 -18.35 -11.23
CA LEU A 762 -16.87 -19.63 -10.49
C LEU A 762 -15.77 -19.59 -9.43
N ASN A 763 -14.61 -18.99 -9.75
CA ASN A 763 -13.54 -18.75 -8.78
C ASN A 763 -13.96 -17.76 -7.68
N VAL A 764 -14.70 -16.70 -8.01
CA VAL A 764 -15.25 -15.79 -6.99
C VAL A 764 -16.14 -16.56 -6.02
N ARG A 765 -17.04 -17.42 -6.51
CA ARG A 765 -17.91 -18.23 -5.64
C ARG A 765 -17.14 -19.17 -4.74
N SER A 766 -16.04 -19.77 -5.23
CA SER A 766 -15.21 -20.65 -4.40
C SER A 766 -14.43 -19.88 -3.32
N ILE A 767 -14.06 -18.62 -3.57
CA ILE A 767 -13.38 -17.76 -2.61
C ILE A 767 -14.35 -17.14 -1.60
N LEU A 768 -15.42 -16.47 -2.06
CA LEU A 768 -16.36 -15.73 -1.21
C LEU A 768 -17.40 -16.63 -0.53
N GLY A 769 -17.69 -17.81 -1.10
CA GLY A 769 -18.64 -18.79 -0.55
C GLY A 769 -20.09 -18.56 -0.98
N GLU A 770 -21.03 -18.98 -0.13
CA GLU A 770 -22.46 -18.97 -0.41
C GLU A 770 -23.08 -17.55 -0.51
N VAL A 771 -24.33 -17.52 -0.98
CA VAL A 771 -25.16 -16.30 -1.10
C VAL A 771 -25.26 -15.60 0.24
N GLN A 772 -25.01 -14.30 0.26
CA GLN A 772 -25.10 -13.48 1.46
C GLN A 772 -26.51 -12.91 1.61
N LYS A 773 -26.92 -12.62 2.85
CA LYS A 773 -28.18 -11.91 3.10
C LYS A 773 -28.07 -10.49 2.51
N PRO A 774 -28.97 -10.07 1.60
CA PRO A 774 -28.92 -8.74 1.00
C PRO A 774 -29.14 -7.67 2.05
N LEU A 775 -28.40 -6.57 1.95
CA LEU A 775 -28.43 -5.45 2.88
C LEU A 775 -28.44 -4.15 2.09
N SER A 776 -29.37 -3.26 2.42
CA SER A 776 -29.48 -1.92 1.82
C SER A 776 -29.30 -0.84 2.87
N GLU A 777 -28.60 0.24 2.50
CA GLU A 777 -28.41 1.43 3.33
C GLU A 777 -29.33 2.57 2.87
N THR A 778 -29.83 3.36 3.81
CA THR A 778 -30.67 4.53 3.55
C THR A 778 -29.80 5.78 3.56
N GLN A 779 -29.94 6.63 2.54
CA GLN A 779 -29.17 7.87 2.44
C GLN A 779 -29.46 8.81 3.62
N THR A 780 -28.39 9.39 4.18
CA THR A 780 -28.47 10.39 5.24
C THR A 780 -29.06 11.70 4.70
N ILE A 781 -30.12 12.22 5.33
CA ILE A 781 -30.77 13.47 4.90
C ILE A 781 -30.18 14.69 5.64
N GLN A 782 -29.58 14.49 6.81
CA GLN A 782 -29.19 15.55 7.74
C GLN A 782 -27.67 15.65 7.95
N HIS A 783 -26.86 15.86 6.91
CA HIS A 783 -25.41 16.04 7.09
C HIS A 783 -25.04 17.24 7.99
N ASN A 784 -25.92 18.25 8.06
CA ASN A 784 -25.74 19.47 8.86
C ASN A 784 -25.68 19.25 10.38
N ILE A 785 -26.05 18.07 10.89
CA ILE A 785 -25.91 17.75 12.33
C ILE A 785 -24.47 17.32 12.68
N PHE A 786 -23.70 16.84 11.69
CA PHE A 786 -22.33 16.36 11.89
C PHE A 786 -21.28 17.43 11.57
N TRP A 787 -21.58 18.35 10.64
CA TRP A 787 -20.61 19.29 10.07
C TRP A 787 -21.00 20.74 10.34
N SER A 788 -20.00 21.61 10.49
CA SER A 788 -20.24 23.04 10.77
C SER A 788 -20.69 23.77 9.52
N LYS A 789 -21.45 24.87 9.70
CA LYS A 789 -21.90 25.73 8.60
C LYS A 789 -20.85 26.74 8.12
N GLU A 790 -19.59 26.60 8.52
CA GLU A 790 -18.55 27.56 8.11
C GLU A 790 -18.22 27.37 6.62
N GLU A 791 -18.14 28.49 5.89
CA GLU A 791 -18.16 28.50 4.43
C GLU A 791 -16.80 28.78 3.78
N ASP A 792 -15.73 29.02 4.56
CA ASP A 792 -14.47 29.44 3.98
C ASP A 792 -13.33 28.42 4.12
N ILE A 793 -12.69 28.17 2.99
CA ILE A 793 -11.47 27.40 2.86
C ILE A 793 -10.26 28.19 3.40
N SER A 794 -10.35 29.52 3.51
CA SER A 794 -9.36 30.36 4.19
C SER A 794 -9.15 29.93 5.65
N ASN A 795 -10.24 29.57 6.37
CA ASN A 795 -10.14 29.05 7.74
C ASN A 795 -9.30 27.76 7.82
N LEU A 796 -9.38 26.90 6.80
CA LEU A 796 -8.56 25.69 6.73
C LEU A 796 -7.09 26.05 6.50
N ILE A 797 -6.81 27.00 5.60
CA ILE A 797 -5.46 27.48 5.31
C ILE A 797 -4.83 28.07 6.56
N ASP A 798 -5.52 29.02 7.21
CA ASP A 798 -5.06 29.69 8.43
C ASP A 798 -4.77 28.67 9.55
N SER A 799 -5.68 27.71 9.76
CA SER A 799 -5.50 26.66 10.76
C SER A 799 -4.26 25.79 10.50
N VAL A 800 -3.98 25.49 9.23
CA VAL A 800 -2.80 24.70 8.84
C VAL A 800 -1.52 25.53 9.02
N GLU A 801 -1.52 26.79 8.59
CA GLU A 801 -0.38 27.71 8.73
C GLU A 801 -0.03 27.94 10.21
N ASP A 802 -1.01 28.20 11.07
CA ASP A 802 -0.84 28.38 12.51
C ASP A 802 -0.20 27.16 13.16
N ARG A 803 -0.65 25.96 12.81
CA ARG A 803 -0.06 24.71 13.32
C ARG A 803 1.41 24.60 12.92
N ILE A 804 1.71 24.79 11.64
CA ILE A 804 3.05 24.66 11.10
C ILE A 804 4.01 25.65 11.76
N ASN A 805 3.56 26.90 11.95
CA ASN A 805 4.35 27.94 12.61
C ASN A 805 4.60 27.65 14.10
N ALA A 806 3.69 26.92 14.76
CA ALA A 806 3.81 26.57 16.17
C ALA A 806 4.64 25.29 16.43
N GLU A 807 4.75 24.38 15.46
CA GLU A 807 5.44 23.09 15.60
C GLU A 807 6.97 23.21 15.55
N ASN A 808 7.63 23.04 16.70
CA ASN A 808 9.10 23.00 16.80
C ASN A 808 9.64 21.56 16.89
N VAL A 809 9.64 20.84 15.77
CA VAL A 809 10.09 19.45 15.70
C VAL A 809 11.59 19.35 15.96
N ASN A 810 11.99 18.59 16.98
CA ASN A 810 13.39 18.29 17.27
C ASN A 810 13.53 16.82 17.67
N LEU A 811 14.17 16.01 16.83
CA LEU A 811 14.29 14.55 17.04
C LEU A 811 15.68 14.14 17.59
N SER A 812 16.37 15.04 18.29
CA SER A 812 17.67 14.72 18.90
C SER A 812 17.56 13.58 19.92
N VAL A 813 18.33 12.51 19.70
CA VAL A 813 18.36 11.31 20.56
C VAL A 813 18.58 11.66 22.03
N ASN A 814 19.52 12.56 22.35
CA ASN A 814 19.80 12.97 23.73
C ASN A 814 18.57 13.60 24.40
N LYS A 815 17.86 14.47 23.68
CA LYS A 815 16.67 15.17 24.21
C LYS A 815 15.47 14.23 24.35
N LEU A 816 15.32 13.26 23.44
CA LEU A 816 14.29 12.22 23.53
C LEU A 816 14.57 11.23 24.66
N ASN A 817 15.84 10.94 24.95
CA ASN A 817 16.23 10.12 26.09
C ASN A 817 15.84 10.76 27.43
N ASP A 818 15.93 12.10 27.55
CA ASP A 818 15.45 12.80 28.74
C ASP A 818 13.93 12.67 28.90
N LEU A 819 13.18 12.79 27.80
CA LEU A 819 11.73 12.52 27.79
C LEU A 819 11.42 11.08 28.21
N PHE A 820 12.16 10.10 27.69
CA PHE A 820 11.96 8.69 28.03
C PHE A 820 12.29 8.39 29.51
N LYS A 821 13.40 8.94 30.04
CA LYS A 821 13.73 8.83 31.47
C LYS A 821 12.65 9.45 32.36
N PHE A 822 12.18 10.64 31.99
CA PHE A 822 11.08 11.29 32.70
C PHE A 822 9.78 10.47 32.63
N HIS A 823 9.49 9.89 31.46
CA HIS A 823 8.36 8.99 31.29
C HIS A 823 8.46 7.79 32.24
N ASN A 824 9.57 7.06 32.27
CA ASN A 824 9.71 5.87 33.11
C ASN A 824 9.49 6.17 34.60
N ARG A 825 9.95 7.34 35.07
CA ARG A 825 9.80 7.80 36.45
C ARG A 825 8.59 8.73 36.68
N LEU A 826 7.63 8.78 35.76
CA LEU A 826 6.53 9.76 35.80
C LEU A 826 5.77 9.77 37.13
N LYS A 827 5.41 8.60 37.68
CA LYS A 827 4.69 8.53 38.97
C LYS A 827 5.52 9.10 40.12
N GLU A 828 6.80 8.74 40.19
CA GLU A 828 7.73 9.24 41.22
C GLU A 828 7.91 10.76 41.11
N ASN A 829 8.12 11.24 39.88
CA ASN A 829 8.28 12.67 39.59
C ASN A 829 7.02 13.45 39.99
N LEU A 830 5.81 12.93 39.74
CA LEU A 830 4.56 13.59 40.13
C LEU A 830 4.32 13.62 41.64
N LEU A 831 4.87 12.65 42.39
CA LEU A 831 4.80 12.64 43.86
C LEU A 831 5.85 13.56 44.51
N ASN A 832 6.87 13.98 43.75
CA ASN A 832 7.93 14.89 44.21
C ASN A 832 7.82 16.27 43.54
N LEU A 833 7.08 17.18 44.19
CA LEU A 833 6.76 18.51 43.64
C LEU A 833 8.00 19.37 43.31
N SER A 834 9.11 19.23 44.03
CA SER A 834 10.32 20.01 43.75
C SER A 834 11.03 19.51 42.47
N GLU A 835 11.23 18.21 42.34
CA GLU A 835 11.81 17.59 41.13
C GLU A 835 10.92 17.80 39.89
N PHE A 836 9.60 17.78 40.08
CA PHE A 836 8.65 18.08 39.01
C PHE A 836 8.84 19.51 38.50
N LYS A 837 8.88 20.50 39.39
CA LYS A 837 9.09 21.91 39.03
C LYS A 837 10.42 22.14 38.32
N GLU A 838 11.49 21.48 38.75
CA GLU A 838 12.78 21.54 38.07
C GLU A 838 12.69 20.98 36.64
N SER A 839 11.97 19.86 36.47
CA SER A 839 11.78 19.24 35.16
C SER A 839 11.03 20.14 34.17
N GLN A 840 10.11 20.97 34.66
CA GLN A 840 9.34 21.90 33.82
C GLN A 840 10.21 22.96 33.15
N GLU A 841 11.34 23.34 33.76
CA GLU A 841 12.25 24.31 33.19
C GLU A 841 13.10 23.75 32.06
N LYS A 842 13.21 22.41 31.98
CA LYS A 842 14.05 21.71 30.99
C LYS A 842 13.41 21.73 29.60
N PHE A 843 14.27 21.75 28.57
CA PHE A 843 13.86 21.81 27.17
C PHE A 843 12.89 20.68 26.78
N PHE A 844 13.19 19.44 27.17
CA PHE A 844 12.38 18.28 26.78
C PHE A 844 10.92 18.41 27.27
N PHE A 845 10.72 18.98 28.47
CA PHE A 845 9.39 19.13 29.05
C PHE A 845 8.58 20.20 28.30
N LYS A 846 9.18 21.36 28.06
CA LYS A 846 8.53 22.47 27.32
C LYS A 846 8.22 22.08 25.87
N ASN A 847 9.15 21.35 25.23
CA ASN A 847 9.05 21.01 23.82
C ASN A 847 8.15 19.81 23.54
N TYR A 848 8.29 18.71 24.29
CA TYR A 848 7.63 17.44 23.93
C TYR A 848 6.38 17.12 24.73
N ILE A 849 6.21 17.66 25.95
CA ILE A 849 5.06 17.32 26.80
C ILE A 849 3.92 18.30 26.53
N ARG A 850 2.84 17.82 25.91
CA ARG A 850 1.60 18.57 25.71
C ARG A 850 0.85 18.69 27.04
N SER A 851 0.44 17.54 27.57
CA SER A 851 -0.29 17.38 28.85
C SER A 851 0.23 16.13 29.59
N ILE A 852 -0.05 16.07 30.89
CA ILE A 852 0.09 14.87 31.70
C ILE A 852 -1.30 14.47 32.16
N ASP A 853 -1.85 13.46 31.50
CA ASP A 853 -3.19 12.95 31.72
C ASP A 853 -3.14 11.69 32.59
N PHE A 854 -4.29 11.12 32.95
CA PHE A 854 -4.33 9.87 33.71
C PHE A 854 -5.52 8.99 33.36
N ILE A 855 -5.34 7.69 33.59
CA ILE A 855 -6.35 6.65 33.40
C ILE A 855 -6.87 6.23 34.78
N PRO A 856 -8.16 6.43 35.09
CA PRO A 856 -8.74 5.96 36.34
C PRO A 856 -8.87 4.43 36.39
N SER A 857 -8.67 3.85 37.57
CA SER A 857 -9.01 2.45 37.85
C SER A 857 -10.52 2.32 38.11
N PHE A 858 -11.34 2.46 37.06
CA PHE A 858 -12.81 2.49 37.21
C PHE A 858 -13.40 1.28 37.93
N HIS A 859 -12.76 0.10 37.84
CA HIS A 859 -13.23 -1.12 38.49
C HIS A 859 -13.21 -1.01 40.02
N ASN A 860 -12.23 -0.30 40.58
CA ASN A 860 -12.17 -0.05 42.03
C ASN A 860 -13.35 0.80 42.53
N PHE A 861 -14.04 1.50 41.62
CA PHE A 861 -15.24 2.29 41.88
C PHE A 861 -16.53 1.59 41.42
N GLY A 862 -16.48 0.31 41.04
CA GLY A 862 -17.64 -0.47 40.57
C GLY A 862 -18.12 -0.12 39.15
N MET A 863 -17.26 0.54 38.36
CA MET A 863 -17.56 1.03 37.01
C MET A 863 -16.57 0.48 35.98
N SER A 864 -16.87 0.70 34.71
CA SER A 864 -15.97 0.43 33.60
C SER A 864 -16.16 1.44 32.49
N GLN A 865 -15.07 1.64 31.76
CA GLN A 865 -15.09 2.41 30.52
C GLN A 865 -15.44 1.48 29.37
N TYR A 866 -16.58 1.75 28.72
CA TYR A 866 -17.04 1.03 27.55
C TYR A 866 -16.76 1.84 26.29
N LEU A 867 -16.39 1.14 25.23
CA LEU A 867 -16.33 1.67 23.87
C LEU A 867 -17.37 0.96 23.02
N LEU A 868 -18.07 1.74 22.19
CA LEU A 868 -19.04 1.23 21.23
C LEU A 868 -18.66 1.74 19.85
N TYR A 869 -18.18 0.83 19.01
CA TYR A 869 -18.21 1.01 17.57
C TYR A 869 -19.62 0.73 17.06
N PHE A 870 -20.14 1.60 16.19
CA PHE A 870 -21.53 1.56 15.74
C PHE A 870 -21.67 2.00 14.29
N TYR A 871 -22.31 1.19 13.44
CA TYR A 871 -22.64 1.53 12.05
C TYR A 871 -24.11 1.17 11.75
N PRO A 872 -25.01 2.15 11.56
CA PRO A 872 -26.41 1.91 11.21
C PRO A 872 -26.61 1.77 9.69
N THR A 873 -27.63 1.02 9.27
CA THR A 873 -28.09 1.02 7.87
C THR A 873 -28.95 2.23 7.55
N ASP A 874 -29.62 2.81 8.55
CA ASP A 874 -30.40 4.04 8.42
C ASP A 874 -30.15 4.95 9.63
N ILE A 875 -29.35 5.99 9.39
CA ILE A 875 -28.99 6.95 10.44
C ILE A 875 -30.16 7.85 10.84
N ASN A 876 -31.12 8.08 9.95
CA ASN A 876 -32.23 9.01 10.20
C ASN A 876 -33.18 8.46 11.27
N ASN A 877 -33.16 7.14 11.50
CA ASN A 877 -33.93 6.44 12.52
C ASN A 877 -33.18 6.25 13.85
N ILE A 878 -31.98 6.81 13.99
CA ILE A 878 -31.19 6.72 15.22
C ILE A 878 -31.52 7.88 16.16
N ASP A 879 -32.04 7.55 17.33
CA ASP A 879 -32.13 8.48 18.44
C ASP A 879 -30.76 8.64 19.12
N PHE A 880 -30.04 9.69 18.73
CA PHE A 880 -28.73 10.04 19.29
C PHE A 880 -28.79 10.45 20.77
N LYS A 881 -29.94 10.89 21.28
CA LYS A 881 -30.09 11.23 22.70
C LYS A 881 -30.15 9.98 23.57
N LEU A 882 -30.68 8.87 23.05
CA LEU A 882 -30.58 7.56 23.71
C LEU A 882 -29.17 6.96 23.62
N LEU A 883 -28.47 7.15 22.49
CA LEU A 883 -27.06 6.76 22.37
C LEU A 883 -26.16 7.56 23.31
N MET A 884 -26.35 8.88 23.41
CA MET A 884 -25.65 9.76 24.35
C MET A 884 -26.41 9.83 25.67
N ASN A 885 -26.56 8.69 26.34
CA ASN A 885 -27.15 8.63 27.67
C ASN A 885 -26.35 9.48 28.68
N ASN A 886 -26.85 9.60 29.91
CA ASN A 886 -26.24 10.45 30.94
C ASN A 886 -24.87 10.00 31.47
N ALA A 887 -24.30 8.92 30.92
CA ALA A 887 -22.97 8.44 31.25
C ALA A 887 -22.01 8.38 30.04
N PHE A 888 -22.39 8.97 28.89
CA PHE A 888 -21.52 9.13 27.73
C PHE A 888 -20.33 10.05 28.05
N GLN A 889 -19.17 9.80 27.43
CA GLN A 889 -17.95 10.59 27.59
C GLN A 889 -17.59 11.33 26.31
N SER A 890 -17.47 10.59 25.21
CA SER A 890 -17.03 11.14 23.94
C SER A 890 -17.67 10.39 22.80
N ILE A 891 -17.71 11.06 21.66
CA ILE A 891 -18.08 10.47 20.38
C ILE A 891 -17.10 10.98 19.34
N SER A 892 -16.60 10.07 18.53
CA SER A 892 -15.88 10.40 17.31
C SER A 892 -16.46 9.65 16.12
N TYR A 893 -16.21 10.17 14.92
CA TYR A 893 -16.59 9.53 13.67
C TYR A 893 -15.57 9.87 12.59
N PRO A 894 -15.40 9.05 11.54
CA PRO A 894 -14.45 9.34 10.48
C PRO A 894 -14.80 10.64 9.74
N ALA A 895 -13.79 11.36 9.26
CA ALA A 895 -13.92 12.55 8.42
C ALA A 895 -14.44 12.20 7.01
N GLN A 896 -15.70 11.78 6.90
CA GLN A 896 -16.28 11.32 5.64
C GLN A 896 -17.79 11.55 5.51
N ILE A 897 -18.27 11.52 4.27
CA ILE A 897 -19.70 11.52 3.92
C ILE A 897 -20.00 10.36 2.99
N ASP A 898 -21.05 9.63 3.31
CA ASP A 898 -21.61 8.53 2.53
C ASP A 898 -23.11 8.39 2.85
N ASN A 899 -23.77 7.35 2.32
CA ASN A 899 -25.14 6.99 2.66
C ASN A 899 -25.35 6.87 4.18
N SER A 900 -24.41 6.28 4.90
CA SER A 900 -24.38 6.19 6.36
C SER A 900 -22.94 6.28 6.89
N ASN A 901 -22.78 6.55 8.19
CA ASN A 901 -21.48 6.77 8.84
C ASN A 901 -21.29 5.83 10.04
N SER A 902 -20.03 5.51 10.33
CA SER A 902 -19.65 4.81 11.57
C SER A 902 -19.31 5.78 12.69
N PHE A 903 -19.50 5.32 13.92
CA PHE A 903 -19.29 6.10 15.13
C PHE A 903 -18.52 5.28 16.16
N LEU A 904 -17.70 5.97 16.94
CA LEU A 904 -17.02 5.42 18.10
C LEU A 904 -17.44 6.22 19.33
N PHE A 905 -18.27 5.62 20.17
CA PHE A 905 -18.69 6.20 21.45
C PHE A 905 -17.86 5.65 22.59
N GLN A 906 -17.73 6.47 23.64
CA GLN A 906 -17.11 6.10 24.90
C GLN A 906 -18.07 6.40 26.03
N TYR A 907 -18.20 5.47 26.99
CA TYR A 907 -19.12 5.55 28.12
C TYR A 907 -18.44 5.16 29.42
N ILE A 908 -18.96 5.68 30.53
CA ILE A 908 -18.80 5.05 31.84
C ILE A 908 -20.08 4.30 32.16
N SER A 909 -20.00 3.06 32.59
CA SER A 909 -21.17 2.30 33.03
C SER A 909 -20.81 1.37 34.18
N PRO A 910 -21.80 0.88 34.94
CA PRO A 910 -21.57 -0.15 35.95
C PRO A 910 -20.88 -1.37 35.34
N TYR A 911 -20.00 -1.99 36.11
CA TYR A 911 -19.22 -3.13 35.65
C TYR A 911 -20.11 -4.28 35.14
N ARG A 912 -19.78 -4.83 33.96
CA ARG A 912 -20.52 -5.88 33.23
C ARG A 912 -21.99 -5.57 32.93
N ASN A 913 -22.42 -4.33 33.09
CA ASN A 913 -23.79 -3.90 32.82
C ASN A 913 -23.75 -2.59 32.01
N PRO A 914 -23.43 -2.63 30.71
CA PRO A 914 -23.50 -1.47 29.85
C PRO A 914 -24.95 -1.01 29.68
N GLY A 915 -25.26 0.22 30.09
CA GLY A 915 -26.64 0.74 30.07
C GLY A 915 -27.26 0.85 28.68
N ILE A 916 -26.45 0.79 27.63
CA ILE A 916 -26.87 0.97 26.23
C ILE A 916 -27.35 -0.34 25.56
N SER A 917 -27.03 -1.50 26.13
CA SER A 917 -27.37 -2.81 25.53
C SER A 917 -28.86 -3.01 25.23
N PRO A 918 -29.83 -2.55 26.05
CA PRO A 918 -31.25 -2.66 25.70
C PRO A 918 -31.60 -1.92 24.42
N TYR A 919 -31.02 -0.74 24.22
CA TYR A 919 -31.26 0.06 23.02
C TYR A 919 -30.60 -0.55 21.78
N LEU A 920 -29.34 -0.99 21.89
CA LEU A 920 -28.67 -1.73 20.80
C LEU A 920 -29.44 -3.00 20.42
N ASN A 921 -29.94 -3.75 21.39
CA ASN A 921 -30.77 -4.93 21.13
C ASN A 921 -32.07 -4.56 20.41
N TRP A 922 -32.71 -3.44 20.76
CA TRP A 922 -33.89 -2.96 20.05
C TRP A 922 -33.57 -2.58 18.60
N LEU A 923 -32.48 -1.83 18.38
CA LEU A 923 -32.04 -1.41 17.05
C LEU A 923 -31.67 -2.62 16.17
N THR A 924 -30.97 -3.61 16.74
CA THR A 924 -30.50 -4.80 16.03
C THR A 924 -31.63 -5.79 15.76
N LYS A 925 -32.44 -6.13 16.77
CA LYS A 925 -33.44 -7.23 16.68
C LYS A 925 -34.82 -6.75 16.23
N SER A 926 -35.28 -5.61 16.74
CA SER A 926 -36.65 -5.12 16.48
C SER A 926 -36.69 -4.21 15.25
N LYS A 927 -35.85 -3.18 15.21
CA LYS A 927 -35.78 -2.24 14.07
C LYS A 927 -34.99 -2.79 12.88
N LYS A 928 -34.01 -3.66 13.13
CA LYS A 928 -33.10 -4.24 12.12
C LYS A 928 -32.36 -3.16 11.30
N ILE A 929 -31.99 -2.05 11.95
CA ILE A 929 -31.30 -0.93 11.31
C ILE A 929 -29.80 -0.85 11.64
N ILE A 930 -29.25 -1.95 12.17
CA ILE A 930 -27.82 -2.05 12.48
C ILE A 930 -27.13 -2.87 11.42
N ARG A 931 -26.12 -2.27 10.78
CA ARG A 931 -25.22 -2.98 9.89
C ARG A 931 -24.19 -3.75 10.69
N GLU A 932 -23.58 -3.09 11.67
CA GLU A 932 -22.54 -3.69 12.50
C GLU A 932 -22.32 -2.86 13.79
N TYR A 933 -21.93 -3.53 14.88
CA TYR A 933 -21.48 -2.87 16.11
C TYR A 933 -20.45 -3.72 16.86
N CYS A 934 -19.64 -3.08 17.70
CA CYS A 934 -18.75 -3.75 18.65
C CYS A 934 -18.75 -2.97 19.97
N LEU A 935 -19.25 -3.60 21.04
CA LEU A 935 -19.35 -3.03 22.38
C LEU A 935 -18.40 -3.79 23.31
N PHE A 936 -17.45 -3.09 23.92
CA PHE A 936 -16.45 -3.72 24.78
C PHE A 936 -15.99 -2.80 25.90
N PHE A 937 -15.41 -3.38 26.95
CA PHE A 937 -14.73 -2.65 28.02
C PHE A 937 -13.26 -3.05 28.10
N ILE A 938 -12.46 -2.19 28.74
CA ILE A 938 -11.01 -2.32 28.85
C ILE A 938 -10.66 -3.08 30.14
N LYS A 939 -9.90 -4.17 30.03
CA LYS A 939 -9.38 -4.94 31.17
C LYS A 939 -7.99 -4.45 31.59
N LYS A 940 -7.11 -4.28 30.61
CA LYS A 940 -5.69 -3.96 30.79
C LYS A 940 -5.20 -3.04 29.68
N ILE A 941 -4.22 -2.18 30.01
CA ILE A 941 -3.59 -1.27 29.05
C ILE A 941 -2.08 -1.44 29.09
N TYR A 942 -1.48 -1.45 27.91
CA TYR A 942 -0.04 -1.36 27.67
C TYR A 942 0.24 -0.03 26.99
N GLN A 943 1.03 0.82 27.63
CA GLN A 943 1.48 2.07 27.02
C GLN A 943 2.78 1.86 26.26
N ILE A 944 2.78 2.25 24.99
CA ILE A 944 3.94 2.25 24.11
C ILE A 944 4.50 3.67 24.07
N LEU A 945 5.71 3.86 24.58
CA LEU A 945 6.50 5.08 24.38
C LEU A 945 7.99 4.73 24.45
N HIS A 946 8.63 4.57 23.30
CA HIS A 946 10.07 4.35 23.22
C HIS A 946 10.66 4.95 21.94
N PHE A 947 11.97 5.15 21.93
CA PHE A 947 12.72 5.65 20.76
C PHE A 947 13.81 4.66 20.30
N ASN A 948 13.70 3.41 20.74
CA ASN A 948 14.67 2.34 20.46
C ASN A 948 14.63 1.86 19.00
N TYR A 949 13.53 2.10 18.30
CA TYR A 949 13.29 1.67 16.92
C TYR A 949 12.87 2.86 16.04
N ASN A 950 13.04 2.75 14.73
CA ASN A 950 12.51 3.67 13.72
C ASN A 950 12.92 5.15 13.84
N LEU A 951 14.06 5.44 14.48
CA LEU A 951 14.64 6.78 14.55
C LEU A 951 16.08 6.75 14.02
N SER A 952 16.37 7.61 13.05
CA SER A 952 17.70 7.77 12.43
C SER A 952 18.27 9.17 12.67
N SER A 953 19.48 9.46 12.18
CA SER A 953 20.05 10.82 12.17
C SER A 953 19.17 11.82 11.44
N ASP A 954 18.36 11.34 10.48
CA ASP A 954 17.60 12.16 9.54
C ASP A 954 16.14 12.31 9.99
N GLY A 955 15.76 11.70 11.12
CA GLY A 955 14.43 11.75 11.72
C GLY A 955 13.74 10.38 11.82
N TRP A 956 12.41 10.36 11.69
CA TRP A 956 11.65 9.11 11.68
C TRP A 956 11.99 8.25 10.45
N ASP A 957 12.18 6.96 10.68
CA ASP A 957 12.51 5.96 9.66
C ASP A 957 11.57 4.74 9.84
N LEU A 958 10.27 4.99 9.66
CA LEU A 958 9.20 4.01 9.81
C LEU A 958 8.90 3.33 8.47
N ASP A 959 9.59 2.22 8.23
CA ASP A 959 9.54 1.48 6.96
C ASP A 959 8.66 0.21 7.07
N PRO A 960 7.61 0.06 6.22
CA PRO A 960 6.78 -1.16 6.16
C PRO A 960 7.60 -2.44 5.98
N ASN A 961 8.71 -2.35 5.23
CA ASN A 961 9.59 -3.47 4.96
C ASN A 961 10.25 -3.99 6.25
N ARG A 962 10.79 -3.09 7.08
CA ARG A 962 11.37 -3.46 8.38
C ARG A 962 10.34 -4.02 9.34
N PHE A 963 9.13 -3.48 9.32
CA PHE A 963 8.02 -4.05 10.09
C PHE A 963 7.71 -5.48 9.65
N LYS A 964 7.71 -5.75 8.34
CA LYS A 964 7.53 -7.09 7.79
C LYS A 964 8.54 -8.09 8.35
N ILE A 965 9.82 -7.77 8.20
CA ILE A 965 10.93 -8.56 8.74
C ILE A 965 10.77 -8.80 10.24
N TYR A 966 10.42 -7.74 10.99
CA TYR A 966 10.29 -7.79 12.44
C TYR A 966 9.23 -8.79 12.88
N PHE A 967 8.01 -8.70 12.33
CA PHE A 967 6.94 -9.61 12.73
C PHE A 967 7.17 -11.04 12.23
N GLN A 968 7.77 -11.22 11.04
CA GLN A 968 8.09 -12.55 10.52
C GLN A 968 9.08 -13.28 11.41
N ASN A 969 10.11 -12.58 11.91
CA ASN A 969 11.03 -13.18 12.87
C ASN A 969 10.33 -13.52 14.20
N ILE A 970 9.38 -12.70 14.66
CA ILE A 970 8.56 -13.03 15.85
C ILE A 970 7.73 -14.30 15.63
N LEU A 971 7.16 -14.48 14.43
CA LEU A 971 6.26 -15.60 14.13
C LEU A 971 7.01 -16.91 13.81
N PHE A 972 8.17 -16.83 13.16
CA PHE A 972 8.80 -17.99 12.50
C PHE A 972 10.23 -18.27 12.96
N ASN A 973 10.86 -17.41 13.76
CA ASN A 973 12.22 -17.61 14.24
C ASN A 973 12.24 -17.84 15.78
N ALA A 974 12.32 -19.12 16.17
CA ALA A 974 12.31 -19.53 17.57
C ALA A 974 13.50 -18.96 18.39
N ASP A 975 14.63 -18.69 17.73
CA ASP A 975 15.84 -18.15 18.37
C ASP A 975 15.84 -16.61 18.42
N TYR A 976 14.82 -15.95 17.87
CA TYR A 976 14.75 -14.51 17.82
C TYR A 976 14.44 -13.90 19.19
N LYS A 977 15.50 -13.51 19.89
CA LYS A 977 15.42 -12.78 21.15
C LYS A 977 15.13 -11.30 20.90
N VAL A 978 13.87 -10.98 20.68
CA VAL A 978 13.41 -9.58 20.63
C VAL A 978 13.57 -8.95 22.00
N GLN A 979 14.34 -7.87 22.08
CA GLN A 979 14.30 -6.99 23.23
C GLN A 979 13.04 -6.14 23.14
N ILE A 980 11.95 -6.60 23.74
CA ILE A 980 10.70 -5.82 23.79
C ILE A 980 11.00 -4.56 24.60
N PRO A 981 10.68 -3.36 24.09
CA PRO A 981 10.85 -2.15 24.87
C PRO A 981 9.99 -2.21 26.14
N ASP A 982 10.51 -1.72 27.25
CA ASP A 982 9.76 -1.69 28.51
C ASP A 982 8.48 -0.87 28.32
N MET A 983 7.33 -1.55 28.39
CA MET A 983 6.02 -0.94 28.30
C MET A 983 5.43 -0.81 29.70
N LYS A 984 4.78 0.32 29.97
CA LYS A 984 4.02 0.47 31.21
C LYS A 984 2.73 -0.32 31.11
N GLU A 985 2.53 -1.23 32.05
CA GLU A 985 1.31 -1.99 32.18
C GLU A 985 0.41 -1.35 33.23
N PHE A 986 -0.85 -1.12 32.87
CA PHE A 986 -1.89 -0.65 33.77
C PHE A 986 -2.97 -1.72 33.87
N ASN A 987 -3.04 -2.38 35.03
CA ASN A 987 -4.12 -3.29 35.36
C ASN A 987 -5.30 -2.45 35.86
N ILE A 988 -6.33 -2.31 35.02
CA ILE A 988 -7.49 -1.44 35.32
C ILE A 988 -8.58 -2.20 36.08
N GLY A 989 -8.54 -3.53 36.06
CA GLY A 989 -9.48 -4.37 36.82
C GLY A 989 -8.86 -5.68 37.30
N ASP A 990 -9.28 -6.10 38.49
CA ASP A 990 -9.22 -7.47 38.97
C ASP A 990 -10.67 -7.97 39.10
N LEU A 991 -10.96 -9.16 38.55
CA LEU A 991 -12.30 -9.78 38.56
C LEU A 991 -12.78 -10.12 39.99
N ASN A 992 -11.89 -10.06 40.97
CA ASN A 992 -12.12 -10.52 42.35
C ASN A 992 -12.37 -9.40 43.37
N VAL A 993 -12.48 -8.12 42.95
CA VAL A 993 -12.74 -7.01 43.89
C VAL A 993 -14.20 -7.09 44.40
N SER A 994 -14.38 -7.41 45.68
CA SER A 994 -15.70 -7.48 46.32
C SER A 994 -16.20 -6.13 46.85
N ASP A 995 -15.29 -5.21 47.19
CA ASP A 995 -15.59 -3.92 47.82
C ASP A 995 -15.25 -2.75 46.88
N TYR A 996 -16.26 -1.95 46.53
CA TYR A 996 -16.12 -0.77 45.67
C TYR A 996 -16.14 0.52 46.49
N PHE A 997 -15.37 1.53 46.05
CA PHE A 997 -15.47 2.90 46.58
C PHE A 997 -16.78 3.55 46.11
N GLY A 998 -17.74 3.69 47.03
CA GLY A 998 -19.03 4.33 46.78
C GLY A 998 -18.96 5.86 46.74
N PRO A 999 -20.07 6.54 46.42
CA PRO A 999 -20.11 8.00 46.20
C PRO A 999 -19.65 8.84 47.41
N ASP A 1000 -19.86 8.33 48.63
CA ASP A 1000 -19.50 9.03 49.86
C ASP A 1000 -18.02 8.87 50.26
N SER A 1001 -17.28 7.97 49.62
CA SER A 1001 -15.89 7.70 49.95
C SER A 1001 -14.98 8.89 49.60
N PRO A 1002 -13.90 9.12 50.38
CA PRO A 1002 -12.95 10.20 50.07
C PRO A 1002 -12.28 9.98 48.70
N GLU A 1003 -12.00 8.73 48.31
CA GLU A 1003 -11.40 8.39 47.02
C GLU A 1003 -12.33 8.73 45.84
N PHE A 1004 -13.63 8.43 45.95
CA PHE A 1004 -14.58 8.76 44.89
C PHE A 1004 -14.75 10.28 44.76
N LYS A 1005 -14.86 10.99 45.90
CA LYS A 1005 -14.91 12.46 45.91
C LYS A 1005 -13.66 13.06 45.29
N ALA A 1006 -12.47 12.56 45.64
CA ALA A 1006 -11.21 12.97 45.05
C ALA A 1006 -11.21 12.73 43.52
N LEU A 1007 -11.63 11.54 43.06
CA LEU A 1007 -11.70 11.23 41.63
C LEU A 1007 -12.67 12.16 40.89
N SER A 1008 -13.87 12.36 41.43
CA SER A 1008 -14.90 13.22 40.82
C SER A 1008 -14.49 14.69 40.72
N GLN A 1009 -13.58 15.16 41.59
CA GLN A 1009 -13.00 16.50 41.53
C GLN A 1009 -11.97 16.64 40.41
N ILE A 1010 -11.28 15.54 40.06
CA ILE A 1010 -10.17 15.59 39.09
C ILE A 1010 -10.50 14.97 37.73
N TYR A 1011 -11.64 14.29 37.64
CA TYR A 1011 -12.12 13.60 36.47
C TYR A 1011 -13.60 13.94 36.27
N ASN A 1012 -13.92 14.48 35.10
CA ASN A 1012 -15.29 14.67 34.65
C ASN A 1012 -15.58 13.80 33.43
N ARG A 1013 -15.73 14.41 32.26
CA ARG A 1013 -15.73 13.76 30.95
C ARG A 1013 -14.33 13.29 30.54
N GLN A 1014 -13.30 14.04 30.94
CA GLN A 1014 -11.89 13.80 30.64
C GLN A 1014 -11.06 13.97 31.91
N SER A 1015 -9.85 13.41 31.92
CA SER A 1015 -8.89 13.67 33.00
C SER A 1015 -8.44 15.12 32.96
N LEU A 1016 -8.22 15.74 34.12
CA LEU A 1016 -7.50 17.02 34.16
C LEU A 1016 -6.05 16.85 33.70
N ASP A 1017 -5.51 17.89 33.07
CA ASP A 1017 -4.08 17.97 32.76
C ASP A 1017 -3.27 18.28 34.04
N ILE A 1018 -2.64 17.25 34.62
CA ILE A 1018 -1.92 17.32 35.89
C ILE A 1018 -0.81 18.39 35.82
N LYS A 1019 -0.18 18.55 34.65
CA LYS A 1019 0.86 19.56 34.38
C LYS A 1019 0.39 20.98 34.69
N SER A 1020 -0.87 21.30 34.43
CA SER A 1020 -1.45 22.64 34.60
C SER A 1020 -1.81 22.98 36.04
N TYR A 1021 -1.98 21.99 36.92
CA TYR A 1021 -2.45 22.17 38.30
C TYR A 1021 -1.37 22.05 39.37
N LEU A 1022 -0.33 21.23 39.14
CA LEU A 1022 0.79 21.07 40.10
C LEU A 1022 1.66 22.33 40.30
N THR A 1023 1.41 23.38 39.50
CA THR A 1023 2.14 24.66 39.53
C THR A 1023 1.41 25.79 40.24
N ARG A 1024 0.10 25.64 40.48
CA ARG A 1024 -0.79 26.69 41.02
C ARG A 1024 -1.12 26.43 42.49
N ARG A 1025 -1.62 27.43 43.22
CA ARG A 1025 -2.05 27.31 44.64
C ARG A 1025 -3.39 26.54 44.78
N TYR A 1026 -3.50 25.36 44.17
CA TYR A 1026 -4.68 24.50 44.25
C TYR A 1026 -4.42 23.27 45.14
N PHE A 1027 -4.08 23.52 46.42
CA PHE A 1027 -3.67 22.48 47.37
C PHE A 1027 -4.63 21.29 47.43
N LYS A 1028 -5.96 21.53 47.45
CA LYS A 1028 -6.97 20.47 47.48
C LYS A 1028 -6.93 19.50 46.28
N ILE A 1029 -6.68 20.02 45.07
CA ILE A 1029 -6.57 19.21 43.84
C ILE A 1029 -5.26 18.42 43.86
N ILE A 1030 -4.17 19.05 44.32
CA ILE A 1030 -2.85 18.41 44.43
C ILE A 1030 -2.90 17.26 45.43
N ASP A 1031 -3.55 17.46 46.58
CA ASP A 1031 -3.74 16.42 47.60
C ASP A 1031 -4.56 15.24 47.03
N SER A 1032 -5.64 15.53 46.32
CA SER A 1032 -6.48 14.51 45.65
C SER A 1032 -5.69 13.69 44.63
N ILE A 1033 -4.89 14.34 43.77
CA ILE A 1033 -4.01 13.66 42.81
C ILE A 1033 -2.99 12.79 43.54
N THR A 1034 -2.34 13.33 44.57
CA THR A 1034 -1.29 12.65 45.33
C THR A 1034 -1.83 11.40 46.03
N GLU A 1035 -2.99 11.51 46.66
CA GLU A 1035 -3.65 10.40 47.35
C GLU A 1035 -4.04 9.27 46.38
N LEU A 1036 -4.68 9.62 45.26
CA LEU A 1036 -5.09 8.64 44.25
C LEU A 1036 -3.88 7.96 43.57
N LEU A 1037 -2.78 8.68 43.33
CA LEU A 1037 -1.53 8.09 42.81
C LEU A 1037 -0.89 7.12 43.81
N LYS A 1038 -0.83 7.49 45.11
CA LYS A 1038 -0.28 6.63 46.17
C LYS A 1038 -1.09 5.35 46.32
N LYS A 1039 -2.43 5.44 46.28
CA LYS A 1039 -3.35 4.30 46.35
C LYS A 1039 -3.44 3.47 45.05
N GLY A 1040 -2.79 3.91 43.97
CA GLY A 1040 -2.84 3.21 42.68
C GLY A 1040 -4.23 3.25 42.00
N LEU A 1041 -5.01 4.29 42.26
CA LEU A 1041 -6.36 4.47 41.73
C LEU A 1041 -6.40 5.28 40.43
N ILE A 1042 -5.31 5.96 40.09
CA ILE A 1042 -5.09 6.62 38.80
C ILE A 1042 -3.69 6.31 38.26
N PHE A 1043 -3.59 6.16 36.95
CA PHE A 1043 -2.34 5.84 36.25
C PHE A 1043 -1.95 6.98 35.31
N PRO A 1044 -0.87 7.74 35.61
CA PRO A 1044 -0.50 8.91 34.82
C PRO A 1044 0.19 8.50 33.52
N TYR A 1045 -0.04 9.26 32.46
CA TYR A 1045 0.64 9.11 31.16
C TYR A 1045 0.91 10.47 30.51
N ILE A 1046 1.87 10.49 29.58
CA ILE A 1046 2.28 11.71 28.87
C ILE A 1046 1.56 11.77 27.53
N SER A 1047 0.91 12.89 27.25
CA SER A 1047 0.52 13.27 25.89
C SER A 1047 1.64 14.10 25.26
N ILE A 1048 2.12 13.68 24.09
CA ILE A 1048 3.27 14.27 23.42
C ILE A 1048 2.88 15.28 22.32
N LYS A 1049 3.78 16.20 22.01
CA LYS A 1049 3.72 17.17 20.90
C LYS A 1049 5.11 17.35 20.26
N ASN A 1050 5.17 18.06 19.13
CA ASN A 1050 6.43 18.44 18.45
C ASN A 1050 7.32 17.23 18.07
N LEU A 1051 6.70 16.10 17.74
CA LEU A 1051 7.36 14.90 17.26
C LEU A 1051 6.94 14.53 15.84
N ASP A 1052 6.23 15.39 15.12
CA ASP A 1052 5.77 15.14 13.73
C ASP A 1052 4.97 13.82 13.58
N LEU A 1053 4.23 13.44 14.63
CA LEU A 1053 3.32 12.29 14.61
C LEU A 1053 1.98 12.75 14.05
N ILE A 1054 1.83 12.51 12.76
CA ILE A 1054 0.74 13.04 11.96
C ILE A 1054 -0.40 12.02 11.79
N GLU A 1055 -0.16 10.72 11.65
CA GLU A 1055 -1.28 9.77 11.48
C GLU A 1055 -1.71 9.14 12.81
N GLU A 1056 -3.02 8.96 13.02
CA GLU A 1056 -3.59 8.20 14.13
C GLU A 1056 -4.48 7.09 13.59
N ILE A 1057 -4.20 5.84 14.00
CA ILE A 1057 -4.99 4.67 13.64
C ILE A 1057 -5.45 3.91 14.87
N THR A 1058 -6.69 3.44 14.83
CA THR A 1058 -7.27 2.57 15.85
C THR A 1058 -7.67 1.24 15.23
N ILE A 1059 -7.02 0.16 15.64
CA ILE A 1059 -7.32 -1.20 15.20
C ILE A 1059 -8.12 -1.89 16.31
N ILE A 1060 -9.23 -2.55 15.96
CA ILE A 1060 -10.03 -3.34 16.90
C ILE A 1060 -10.08 -4.78 16.40
N LEU A 1061 -9.57 -5.69 17.20
CA LEU A 1061 -9.49 -7.14 16.97
C LEU A 1061 -10.46 -7.83 17.94
N PRO A 1062 -11.75 -7.99 17.57
CA PRO A 1062 -12.68 -8.78 18.37
C PRO A 1062 -12.30 -10.26 18.34
N ASN A 1063 -12.53 -10.96 19.46
CA ASN A 1063 -12.40 -12.42 19.57
C ASN A 1063 -11.04 -13.00 19.16
N VAL A 1064 -10.00 -12.63 19.90
CA VAL A 1064 -8.63 -13.13 19.72
C VAL A 1064 -8.38 -14.33 20.64
N LYS A 1065 -7.73 -15.39 20.13
CA LYS A 1065 -7.30 -16.53 20.96
C LYS A 1065 -6.33 -16.06 22.03
N GLN A 1066 -6.56 -16.43 23.29
CA GLN A 1066 -5.79 -15.93 24.45
C GLN A 1066 -4.27 -16.11 24.31
N GLU A 1067 -3.83 -17.21 23.72
CA GLU A 1067 -2.42 -17.53 23.45
C GLU A 1067 -1.71 -16.55 22.50
N LEU A 1068 -2.48 -15.83 21.66
CA LEU A 1068 -1.96 -14.89 20.67
C LEU A 1068 -1.72 -13.49 21.25
N ASN A 1069 -2.29 -13.15 22.41
CA ASN A 1069 -2.18 -11.81 23.01
C ASN A 1069 -0.72 -11.35 23.13
N LYS A 1070 0.15 -12.21 23.66
CA LYS A 1070 1.58 -11.91 23.81
C LYS A 1070 2.26 -11.68 22.46
N THR A 1071 1.89 -12.45 21.43
CA THR A 1071 2.43 -12.31 20.08
C THR A 1071 2.00 -11.00 19.44
N ILE A 1072 0.72 -10.63 19.55
CA ILE A 1072 0.21 -9.36 19.01
C ILE A 1072 0.88 -8.17 19.72
N ILE A 1073 0.99 -8.20 21.05
CA ILE A 1073 1.69 -7.16 21.81
C ILE A 1073 3.15 -7.01 21.33
N LYS A 1074 3.86 -8.13 21.14
CA LYS A 1074 5.24 -8.11 20.60
C LYS A 1074 5.30 -7.49 19.22
N ILE A 1075 4.45 -7.93 18.29
CA ILE A 1075 4.41 -7.42 16.91
C ILE A 1075 4.19 -5.90 16.89
N PHE A 1076 3.19 -5.42 17.62
CA PHE A 1076 2.83 -3.99 17.62
C PHE A 1076 3.73 -3.12 18.51
N SER A 1077 4.59 -3.71 19.33
CA SER A 1077 5.67 -2.98 20.04
C SER A 1077 6.78 -2.47 19.11
N PHE A 1078 6.71 -2.78 17.81
CA PHE A 1078 7.56 -2.15 16.78
C PHE A 1078 7.34 -0.64 16.69
N PHE A 1079 6.11 -0.17 16.86
CA PHE A 1079 5.74 1.24 16.74
C PHE A 1079 6.12 2.00 18.01
N ASN A 1080 6.51 3.26 17.87
CA ASN A 1080 7.14 4.01 18.96
C ASN A 1080 6.19 4.63 19.98
N VAL A 1081 4.95 4.95 19.56
CA VAL A 1081 3.98 5.70 20.37
C VAL A 1081 2.59 5.13 20.17
N GLY A 1082 1.94 4.75 21.27
CA GLY A 1082 0.59 4.24 21.22
C GLY A 1082 0.13 3.57 22.51
N PHE A 1083 -0.97 2.84 22.38
CA PHE A 1083 -1.55 2.03 23.45
C PHE A 1083 -2.10 0.73 22.89
N ILE A 1084 -1.91 -0.37 23.61
CA ILE A 1084 -2.57 -1.66 23.37
C ILE A 1084 -3.50 -1.94 24.55
N TYR A 1085 -4.73 -2.30 24.26
CA TYR A 1085 -5.78 -2.53 25.24
C TYR A 1085 -6.24 -3.98 25.11
N GLU A 1086 -6.25 -4.71 26.22
CA GLU A 1086 -6.98 -5.98 26.29
C GLU A 1086 -8.44 -5.70 26.61
N VAL A 1087 -9.33 -6.26 25.79
CA VAL A 1087 -10.76 -5.94 25.84
C VAL A 1087 -11.62 -7.20 25.93
N GLU A 1088 -12.82 -7.04 26.49
CA GLU A 1088 -13.87 -8.06 26.61
C GLU A 1088 -15.20 -7.43 26.22
N GLY A 1089 -16.06 -8.17 25.51
CA GLY A 1089 -17.30 -7.58 24.99
C GLY A 1089 -18.08 -8.45 24.04
N GLU A 1090 -18.83 -7.79 23.17
CA GLU A 1090 -19.67 -8.41 22.16
C GLU A 1090 -19.65 -7.61 20.85
N TYR A 1091 -19.89 -8.29 19.73
CA TYR A 1091 -20.01 -7.65 18.43
C TYR A 1091 -21.06 -8.35 17.57
N PHE A 1092 -21.56 -7.62 16.58
CA PHE A 1092 -22.55 -8.09 15.64
C PHE A 1092 -22.24 -7.53 14.25
N ILE A 1093 -22.45 -8.36 13.24
CA ILE A 1093 -22.41 -8.00 11.83
C ILE A 1093 -23.69 -8.51 11.19
N HIS A 1094 -24.36 -7.66 10.41
CA HIS A 1094 -25.55 -8.04 9.66
C HIS A 1094 -25.24 -9.27 8.80
N GLY A 1095 -26.05 -10.31 8.96
CA GLY A 1095 -25.77 -11.62 8.38
C GLY A 1095 -25.70 -12.71 9.45
N PHE A 1096 -25.14 -12.38 10.61
CA PHE A 1096 -25.00 -13.32 11.74
C PHE A 1096 -26.36 -13.69 12.33
N ASP A 1097 -26.46 -14.93 12.80
CA ASP A 1097 -27.68 -15.42 13.43
C ASP A 1097 -27.83 -14.90 14.87
N GLU A 1098 -26.71 -14.69 15.57
CA GLU A 1098 -26.66 -14.17 16.94
C GLU A 1098 -25.51 -13.18 17.14
N VAL A 1099 -25.58 -12.42 18.24
CA VAL A 1099 -24.50 -11.54 18.71
C VAL A 1099 -23.37 -12.40 19.27
N ILE A 1100 -22.13 -12.17 18.82
CA ILE A 1100 -20.96 -12.93 19.26
C ILE A 1100 -20.34 -12.27 20.47
N LYS A 1101 -20.23 -13.01 21.58
CA LYS A 1101 -19.51 -12.59 22.79
C LYS A 1101 -18.07 -13.06 22.76
N PHE A 1102 -17.15 -12.25 23.29
CA PHE A 1102 -15.75 -12.61 23.39
C PHE A 1102 -15.17 -12.19 24.75
N GLU A 1103 -14.39 -13.09 25.34
CA GLU A 1103 -13.66 -12.83 26.58
C GLU A 1103 -12.30 -12.18 26.34
N ASN A 1104 -11.72 -12.42 25.16
CA ASN A 1104 -10.40 -11.93 24.78
C ASN A 1104 -10.48 -11.21 23.44
N GLY A 1105 -10.08 -9.95 23.43
CA GLY A 1105 -9.90 -9.13 22.23
C GLY A 1105 -8.84 -8.08 22.47
N MET A 1106 -8.47 -7.37 21.41
CA MET A 1106 -7.49 -6.29 21.50
C MET A 1106 -7.97 -5.03 20.79
N MET A 1107 -7.70 -3.87 21.37
CA MET A 1107 -7.72 -2.59 20.67
C MET A 1107 -6.30 -2.03 20.64
N ILE A 1108 -5.86 -1.51 19.52
CA ILE A 1108 -4.50 -0.98 19.32
C ILE A 1108 -4.65 0.44 18.78
N LYS A 1109 -4.10 1.42 19.48
CA LYS A 1109 -4.07 2.82 19.05
C LYS A 1109 -2.65 3.25 18.80
N LEU A 1110 -2.33 3.64 17.56
CA LEU A 1110 -0.98 4.04 17.17
C LEU A 1110 -0.97 5.49 16.71
N ARG A 1111 0.10 6.20 17.08
CA ARG A 1111 0.43 7.52 16.54
C ARG A 1111 1.69 7.40 15.70
N LEU A 1112 1.58 7.70 14.42
CA LEU A 1112 2.60 7.44 13.42
C LEU A 1112 3.11 8.76 12.82
N PRO A 1113 4.40 8.87 12.50
CA PRO A 1113 4.89 9.93 11.63
C PRO A 1113 4.40 9.73 10.19
N ASP A 1114 4.81 10.61 9.29
CA ASP A 1114 4.54 10.43 7.86
C ASP A 1114 5.10 9.10 7.36
N CYS A 1115 4.24 8.24 6.82
CA CYS A 1115 4.59 6.89 6.42
C CYS A 1115 3.65 6.34 5.33
N GLN A 1116 4.08 5.24 4.69
CA GLN A 1116 3.26 4.51 3.70
C GLN A 1116 2.17 3.68 4.39
N LEU A 1117 1.16 4.34 4.96
CA LEU A 1117 0.10 3.70 5.73
C LEU A 1117 -0.66 2.62 4.92
N ASP A 1118 -0.80 2.80 3.61
CA ASP A 1118 -1.43 1.82 2.73
C ASP A 1118 -0.66 0.48 2.67
N GLU A 1119 0.66 0.51 2.77
CA GLU A 1119 1.49 -0.70 2.85
C GLU A 1119 1.44 -1.33 4.24
N PHE A 1120 1.41 -0.53 5.31
CA PHE A 1120 1.22 -1.03 6.69
C PHE A 1120 -0.13 -1.75 6.85
N GLU A 1121 -1.21 -1.19 6.33
CA GLU A 1121 -2.54 -1.84 6.38
C GLU A 1121 -2.54 -3.20 5.66
N LYS A 1122 -1.87 -3.34 4.51
CA LYS A 1122 -1.71 -4.65 3.84
C LYS A 1122 -0.95 -5.65 4.71
N LEU A 1123 0.05 -5.19 5.46
CA LEU A 1123 0.80 -6.06 6.38
C LEU A 1123 -0.06 -6.46 7.59
N PHE A 1124 -0.91 -5.56 8.10
CA PHE A 1124 -1.89 -5.91 9.13
C PHE A 1124 -2.89 -6.95 8.63
N ASP A 1125 -3.42 -6.79 7.41
CA ASP A 1125 -4.31 -7.77 6.78
C ASP A 1125 -3.65 -9.18 6.76
N LEU A 1126 -2.36 -9.28 6.38
CA LEU A 1126 -1.62 -10.54 6.36
C LEU A 1126 -1.42 -11.13 7.77
N ILE A 1127 -1.05 -10.31 8.76
CA ILE A 1127 -0.90 -10.76 10.15
C ILE A 1127 -2.22 -11.34 10.66
N PHE A 1128 -3.32 -10.64 10.45
CA PHE A 1128 -4.63 -11.08 10.93
C PHE A 1128 -5.15 -12.31 10.20
N GLU A 1129 -4.89 -12.43 8.90
CA GLU A 1129 -5.19 -13.65 8.14
C GLU A 1129 -4.41 -14.85 8.67
N TYR A 1130 -3.10 -14.70 8.89
CA TYR A 1130 -2.27 -15.79 9.44
C TYR A 1130 -2.69 -16.21 10.86
N LEU A 1131 -3.06 -15.23 11.69
CA LEU A 1131 -3.53 -15.45 13.07
C LEU A 1131 -4.99 -15.92 13.16
N GLU A 1132 -5.67 -16.12 12.03
CA GLU A 1132 -7.08 -16.53 11.95
C GLU A 1132 -8.04 -15.55 12.65
N ILE A 1133 -7.76 -14.25 12.57
CA ILE A 1133 -8.62 -13.18 13.09
C ILE A 1133 -9.57 -12.76 11.97
N ASP A 1134 -10.77 -13.33 12.00
CA ASP A 1134 -11.74 -13.24 10.89
C ASP A 1134 -12.35 -11.86 10.67
N HIS A 1135 -12.62 -11.14 11.77
CA HIS A 1135 -13.28 -9.84 11.74
C HIS A 1135 -12.43 -8.84 12.51
N TYR A 1136 -12.08 -7.72 11.89
CA TYR A 1136 -11.35 -6.63 12.53
C TYR A 1136 -11.74 -5.28 11.93
N LEU A 1137 -11.51 -4.23 12.70
CA LEU A 1137 -11.70 -2.85 12.30
C LEU A 1137 -10.35 -2.15 12.22
N VAL A 1138 -10.17 -1.35 11.19
CA VAL A 1138 -9.11 -0.35 11.12
C VAL A 1138 -9.83 0.97 10.92
N LEU A 1139 -9.77 1.82 11.94
CA LEU A 1139 -10.37 3.15 11.98
C LEU A 1139 -9.28 4.20 11.82
N ASN A 1140 -9.51 5.14 10.92
CA ASN A 1140 -8.64 6.28 10.65
C ASN A 1140 -9.48 7.57 10.61
N ASP A 1141 -8.79 8.71 10.62
CA ASP A 1141 -9.40 10.04 10.45
C ASP A 1141 -10.57 10.34 11.40
N LEU A 1142 -10.50 9.85 12.64
CA LEU A 1142 -11.56 10.03 13.64
C LEU A 1142 -11.58 11.47 14.15
N VAL A 1143 -12.64 12.22 13.82
CA VAL A 1143 -12.88 13.59 14.28
C VAL A 1143 -13.80 13.62 15.50
N ASP A 1144 -13.63 14.63 16.36
CA ASP A 1144 -14.45 14.81 17.56
C ASP A 1144 -15.87 15.28 17.21
N GLY A 1145 -16.88 14.65 17.80
CA GLY A 1145 -18.28 14.88 17.46
C GLY A 1145 -18.96 16.03 18.18
N LYS A 1146 -18.23 17.11 18.51
CA LYS A 1146 -18.78 18.35 19.12
C LYS A 1146 -20.04 18.85 18.42
N ASN A 1147 -20.06 18.86 17.08
CA ASN A 1147 -21.21 19.33 16.31
C ASN A 1147 -22.44 18.46 16.54
N LEU A 1148 -22.28 17.14 16.54
CA LEU A 1148 -23.39 16.21 16.82
C LEU A 1148 -23.93 16.39 18.24
N ILE A 1149 -23.03 16.53 19.23
CA ILE A 1149 -23.42 16.80 20.62
C ILE A 1149 -24.22 18.11 20.70
N LYS A 1150 -23.71 19.18 20.08
CA LYS A 1150 -24.39 20.49 20.02
C LYS A 1150 -25.77 20.38 19.38
N SER A 1151 -25.89 19.65 18.29
CA SER A 1151 -27.18 19.46 17.60
C SER A 1151 -28.19 18.67 18.45
N THR A 1152 -27.72 17.73 19.27
CA THR A 1152 -28.58 16.87 20.09
C THR A 1152 -29.06 17.58 21.37
N PHE A 1153 -28.18 18.34 22.03
CA PHE A 1153 -28.49 18.99 23.32
C PHE A 1153 -28.67 20.52 23.27
N LYS A 1154 -28.57 21.13 22.08
CA LYS A 1154 -28.73 22.57 21.79
C LYS A 1154 -27.70 23.54 22.38
N GLU A 1155 -26.94 23.17 23.41
CA GLU A 1155 -25.83 23.98 23.95
C GLU A 1155 -24.61 23.12 24.29
N LEU A 1156 -23.39 23.64 24.09
CA LEU A 1156 -22.15 22.94 24.47
C LEU A 1156 -21.66 23.32 25.88
N LYS A 1157 -22.01 24.51 26.37
CA LYS A 1157 -21.57 25.01 27.69
C LYS A 1157 -22.01 24.10 28.84
N LEU A 1158 -23.15 23.44 28.68
CA LEU A 1158 -23.65 22.45 29.63
C LEU A 1158 -22.66 21.27 29.85
N LEU A 1159 -21.79 20.94 28.88
CA LEU A 1159 -20.74 19.94 29.05
C LEU A 1159 -19.63 20.36 30.03
N GLU A 1160 -19.45 21.65 30.33
CA GLU A 1160 -18.41 22.11 31.26
C GLU A 1160 -18.69 21.65 32.70
N THR A 1161 -19.97 21.50 33.06
CA THR A 1161 -20.41 21.04 34.39
C THR A 1161 -20.87 19.58 34.40
N TYR A 1162 -20.88 18.93 33.24
CA TYR A 1162 -21.30 17.55 33.06
C TYR A 1162 -20.22 16.58 33.58
N ASN A 1163 -20.61 15.65 34.45
CA ASN A 1163 -19.72 14.60 34.95
C ASN A 1163 -20.39 13.21 34.85
N PRO A 1164 -19.98 12.35 33.90
CA PRO A 1164 -20.56 11.02 33.73
C PRO A 1164 -20.36 10.10 34.95
N LEU A 1165 -19.36 10.35 35.80
CA LEU A 1165 -19.09 9.52 36.99
C LEU A 1165 -20.23 9.55 38.00
N ILE A 1166 -20.90 10.69 38.13
CA ILE A 1166 -21.89 10.93 39.20
C ILE A 1166 -23.32 10.70 38.71
N ASN A 1167 -23.52 10.44 37.42
CA ASN A 1167 -24.85 10.33 36.84
C ASN A 1167 -25.45 8.93 36.92
N LEU A 1168 -24.71 7.94 37.43
CA LEU A 1168 -25.23 6.61 37.70
C LEU A 1168 -26.04 6.57 39.01
N ILE A 1169 -26.90 5.54 39.15
CA ILE A 1169 -27.72 5.36 40.35
C ILE A 1169 -26.94 4.46 41.33
N TRP A 1170 -26.54 5.00 42.47
CA TRP A 1170 -25.99 4.19 43.56
C TRP A 1170 -27.10 3.43 44.29
N ASN A 1171 -26.91 2.14 44.51
CA ASN A 1171 -27.78 1.33 45.37
C ASN A 1171 -27.08 1.03 46.68
N ASP A 1172 -27.58 1.62 47.77
CA ASP A 1172 -27.01 1.47 49.12
C ASP A 1172 -27.13 0.05 49.69
N LYS A 1173 -28.14 -0.73 49.27
CA LYS A 1173 -28.34 -2.12 49.76
C LYS A 1173 -27.29 -3.05 49.16
N ASP A 1174 -27.12 -2.97 47.85
CA ASP A 1174 -26.22 -3.87 47.10
C ASP A 1174 -24.78 -3.32 47.01
N LYS A 1175 -24.56 -2.07 47.44
CA LYS A 1175 -23.33 -1.29 47.29
C LYS A 1175 -22.79 -1.31 45.86
N LYS A 1176 -23.67 -1.12 44.88
CA LYS A 1176 -23.36 -1.19 43.44
C LYS A 1176 -24.01 -0.07 42.66
N TRP A 1177 -23.34 0.38 41.61
CA TRP A 1177 -23.90 1.30 40.62
C TRP A 1177 -24.91 0.59 39.70
N ARG A 1178 -25.95 1.32 39.29
CA ARG A 1178 -26.99 0.87 38.36
C ARG A 1178 -27.20 1.92 37.27
N ASN A 1179 -27.58 1.46 36.08
CA ASN A 1179 -27.99 2.33 34.98
C ASN A 1179 -29.42 2.85 35.21
N HIS A 1180 -29.71 3.99 34.60
CA HIS A 1180 -31.08 4.45 34.42
C HIS A 1180 -31.81 3.54 33.42
N LYS A 1181 -33.13 3.39 33.56
CA LYS A 1181 -33.94 2.71 32.55
C LYS A 1181 -34.04 3.60 31.31
N LEU A 1182 -33.79 3.04 30.13
CA LEU A 1182 -33.97 3.75 28.85
C LEU A 1182 -35.37 3.57 28.26
N PHE A 1183 -36.14 2.60 28.77
CA PHE A 1183 -37.48 2.28 28.30
C PHE A 1183 -38.42 2.05 29.47
N ASN A 1184 -39.68 2.46 29.32
CA ASN A 1184 -40.75 2.10 30.25
C ASN A 1184 -41.34 0.71 29.91
N GLU A 1185 -42.35 0.28 30.68
CA GLU A 1185 -43.02 -1.02 30.48
C GLU A 1185 -43.77 -1.13 29.15
N LYS A 1186 -44.13 0.01 28.54
CA LYS A 1186 -44.73 0.10 27.20
C LYS A 1186 -43.67 0.23 26.08
N PHE A 1187 -42.39 0.14 26.41
CA PHE A 1187 -41.26 0.31 25.50
C PHE A 1187 -41.15 1.72 24.89
N GLU A 1188 -41.69 2.74 25.54
CA GLU A 1188 -41.50 4.15 25.16
C GLU A 1188 -40.15 4.65 25.70
N PRO A 1189 -39.42 5.49 24.94
CA PRO A 1189 -38.09 5.95 25.33
C PRO A 1189 -38.16 6.90 26.53
N PHE A 1190 -37.27 6.68 27.49
CA PHE A 1190 -37.03 7.54 28.63
C PHE A 1190 -35.62 8.14 28.52
N TYR A 1191 -35.52 9.47 28.63
CA TYR A 1191 -34.25 10.19 28.54
C TYR A 1191 -33.76 10.58 29.94
N PRO A 1192 -32.73 9.91 30.48
CA PRO A 1192 -32.19 10.25 31.80
C PRO A 1192 -31.66 11.68 31.86
N ASP A 1193 -31.78 12.31 33.02
CA ASP A 1193 -31.19 13.62 33.26
C ASP A 1193 -29.65 13.56 33.20
N LEU A 1194 -29.04 14.49 32.45
CA LEU A 1194 -27.59 14.64 32.30
C LEU A 1194 -26.92 15.19 33.58
N PHE A 1195 -27.68 15.74 34.53
CA PHE A 1195 -27.15 16.33 35.77
C PHE A 1195 -27.63 15.66 37.05
N TYR A 1196 -28.23 14.47 36.95
CA TYR A 1196 -28.80 13.72 38.06
C TYR A 1196 -27.90 13.67 39.31
N GLY A 1197 -26.59 13.47 39.12
CA GLY A 1197 -25.66 13.32 40.24
C GLY A 1197 -25.38 14.60 41.01
N LYS A 1198 -25.45 15.76 40.35
CA LYS A 1198 -25.03 17.05 40.92
C LYS A 1198 -25.95 17.49 42.06
N ASP A 1199 -27.24 17.21 41.93
CA ASP A 1199 -28.25 17.56 42.93
C ASP A 1199 -28.33 16.52 44.06
N LYS A 1200 -27.84 15.29 43.82
CA LYS A 1200 -28.03 14.14 44.71
C LYS A 1200 -26.80 13.81 45.56
N TYR A 1201 -25.60 13.95 45.00
CA TYR A 1201 -24.33 13.68 45.69
C TYR A 1201 -23.69 15.05 45.95
N ASN A 1202 -23.85 15.56 47.17
CA ASN A 1202 -23.41 16.90 47.58
C ASN A 1202 -21.86 16.99 47.46
N LEU A 1203 -21.38 17.53 46.33
CA LEU A 1203 -19.97 17.49 45.90
C LEU A 1203 -19.28 18.85 45.97
#